data_AF-A0A4R3QKX4-F1
#
_entry.id   AF-A0A4R3QKX4-F1
#
_cell.length_a   1.000
_cell.length_b   1.000
_cell.length_c   1.000
_cell.angle_alpha   90.00
_cell.angle_beta   90.00
_cell.angle_gamma   90.00
#
_symmetry.space_group_name_H-M   'P 1'
#
loop_
_entity.id
_entity.type
_entity.pdbx_description
1 polymer ?
#
loop_
_entity_poly.entity_id
_entity_poly.type
_entity_poly.pdbx_seq_one_letter_code
_entity_poly.pdbx_strand_id
1 'polypeptide(L)'
;MTIFFRLLEAIDKRPVLDQLSLSFRSNCSDGRIFQTNTESFKAFPGASFAYWVGESIRSAFRTHSAFESADTGFVARRGVNSNDDFRFLRSWHEVVAESERWVAHPKGGEFRPFYSDVNLVVDWYLGGAYLEAPRVTEKVYKSAIVPSKELYFRPGLTWSRRTKSRLSMRVMPRGCIFGDKGPAVIEQNDNEENLFWGLAICLSSAYHKLVEVQLAAADARPGGAAHSFEVGVIQTTPSPIPNDAEKERLAELARRAWSLKRTLDTVVETSHAFSLPYPLRQRIGEFDPSSIELEVAGIQSEIDQIAFDLYGFDERDRAIAFDPSHSTQIGVSEEPGLAEDSDEEEGADLIDEADALTSWAVGVAVGRFDWRLATNERAAPSEPDPFDALPTKSAGMLPDDAEPFHINSGILVDDLGHSHDLARLIEEVFARVDAPVPGDVRRWLRRDFFPLHLRLYSKSRRKAPIYWPLSTPSGSYTLWLYYPSLTSQTLYTAVNDFIDPKLKHVGRDVSSLREKGGARSREDEKAFEILQALELELIELRDTLLRIAPIYRPNHDDGVQITAAPLWQLFGHKPWQKVLKDTWVKLEKGDYDWAHLAMAYWPSRVREKCRTDKSLAIAHGLEDLYEDAPAPKTRAGKKGEGS
;
A
#
# COMPACT_ATOMS: atom_id res chain seq x y z
N MET A 1 47.48 -13.42 -19.45
CA MET A 1 47.94 -13.64 -18.07
C MET A 1 47.88 -12.32 -17.28
N THR A 2 46.77 -11.99 -16.65
CA THR A 2 46.50 -10.79 -15.84
C THR A 2 46.95 -10.85 -14.40
N ILE A 3 47.55 -9.73 -14.04
CA ILE A 3 48.01 -9.47 -12.72
C ILE A 3 46.91 -8.85 -11.89
N PHE A 4 46.34 -9.64 -11.01
CA PHE A 4 45.48 -9.14 -9.97
C PHE A 4 46.34 -8.42 -8.94
N PHE A 5 46.03 -7.14 -8.72
CA PHE A 5 46.54 -6.40 -7.60
C PHE A 5 45.42 -6.24 -6.60
N ARG A 6 45.48 -7.02 -5.54
CA ARG A 6 44.35 -7.17 -4.65
C ARG A 6 44.40 -6.11 -3.56
N LEU A 7 43.42 -5.20 -3.59
CA LEU A 7 43.41 -3.94 -2.83
C LEU A 7 42.08 -3.62 -2.13
N LEU A 8 41.13 -4.57 -2.14
CA LEU A 8 39.76 -4.36 -1.66
C LEU A 8 39.73 -3.86 -0.20
N GLU A 9 40.72 -4.24 0.59
CA GLU A 9 40.75 -4.08 2.05
C GLU A 9 41.63 -2.98 2.60
N ALA A 10 42.49 -2.38 1.79
CA ALA A 10 43.37 -1.42 2.39
C ALA A 10 42.53 -0.19 2.84
N ILE A 11 42.64 0.15 4.14
CA ILE A 11 41.90 1.24 4.80
C ILE A 11 42.35 2.58 4.20
N ASP A 12 43.67 2.75 4.11
CA ASP A 12 44.32 3.58 3.13
C ASP A 12 44.98 2.65 2.11
N LYS A 13 44.43 2.62 0.89
CA LYS A 13 44.88 1.72 -0.18
C LYS A 13 46.31 1.99 -0.64
N ARG A 14 46.92 3.10 -0.22
CA ARG A 14 48.12 3.71 -0.79
C ARG A 14 49.47 3.09 -0.37
N PRO A 15 49.84 2.94 0.92
CA PRO A 15 51.16 2.41 1.30
C PRO A 15 51.30 0.91 0.99
N VAL A 16 50.19 0.18 1.03
CA VAL A 16 50.14 -1.25 0.72
C VAL A 16 50.30 -1.47 -0.78
N LEU A 17 49.63 -0.64 -1.59
CA LEU A 17 49.80 -0.67 -3.04
C LEU A 17 51.20 -0.23 -3.48
N ASP A 18 51.84 0.70 -2.76
CA ASP A 18 53.21 1.15 -3.07
C ASP A 18 54.27 0.10 -2.73
N GLN A 19 54.15 -0.59 -1.59
CA GLN A 19 55.04 -1.71 -1.24
C GLN A 19 54.93 -2.86 -2.25
N LEU A 20 53.69 -3.16 -2.68
CA LEU A 20 53.39 -4.09 -3.76
C LEU A 20 54.03 -3.66 -5.08
N SER A 21 53.84 -2.40 -5.44
CA SER A 21 54.32 -1.84 -6.71
C SER A 21 55.84 -1.73 -6.77
N LEU A 22 56.51 -1.57 -5.63
CA LEU A 22 57.97 -1.58 -5.53
C LEU A 22 58.54 -2.99 -5.62
N SER A 23 57.98 -3.95 -4.86
CA SER A 23 58.43 -5.34 -4.89
C SER A 23 58.36 -5.91 -6.30
N PHE A 24 57.27 -5.63 -7.03
CA PHE A 24 57.14 -5.98 -8.45
C PHE A 24 58.21 -5.34 -9.36
N ARG A 25 58.53 -4.04 -9.18
CA ARG A 25 59.51 -3.28 -10.01
C ARG A 25 60.95 -3.68 -9.76
N SER A 26 61.26 -4.20 -8.58
CA SER A 26 62.57 -4.73 -8.23
C SER A 26 62.79 -6.16 -8.77
N ASN A 27 61.84 -6.73 -9.53
CA ASN A 27 61.82 -8.13 -9.95
C ASN A 27 61.89 -9.12 -8.78
N CYS A 28 61.55 -8.64 -7.58
CA CYS A 28 61.17 -9.48 -6.47
C CYS A 28 59.74 -9.94 -6.75
N SER A 29 59.46 -11.24 -6.63
CA SER A 29 58.08 -11.71 -6.71
C SER A 29 57.29 -11.19 -5.51
N ASP A 30 56.16 -10.50 -5.73
CA ASP A 30 55.20 -10.20 -4.67
C ASP A 30 53.84 -10.80 -5.01
N GLY A 31 53.25 -11.46 -4.03
CA GLY A 31 52.09 -12.33 -4.20
C GLY A 31 50.76 -11.62 -4.32
N ARG A 32 50.62 -10.32 -4.02
CA ARG A 32 49.33 -9.61 -4.28
C ARG A 32 49.37 -8.97 -5.67
N ILE A 33 50.11 -9.59 -6.56
CA ILE A 33 50.47 -9.18 -7.92
C ILE A 33 50.42 -10.47 -8.73
N PHE A 34 49.24 -10.82 -9.22
CA PHE A 34 49.07 -12.11 -9.90
C PHE A 34 49.63 -12.05 -11.33
N GLN A 35 49.55 -13.07 -12.17
CA GLN A 35 49.74 -12.90 -13.64
C GLN A 35 49.02 -14.13 -14.21
N THR A 36 47.75 -14.00 -14.61
CA THR A 36 46.75 -15.09 -14.76
C THR A 36 45.80 -14.87 -15.94
N ASN A 37 45.73 -15.79 -16.91
CA ASN A 37 44.95 -15.55 -18.13
C ASN A 37 43.44 -15.43 -17.85
N THR A 38 42.91 -14.21 -17.78
CA THR A 38 41.49 -13.89 -17.53
C THR A 38 40.53 -14.50 -18.55
N GLU A 39 41.02 -14.91 -19.72
CA GLU A 39 40.30 -15.73 -20.72
C GLU A 39 39.77 -17.05 -20.13
N SER A 40 40.39 -17.53 -19.05
CA SER A 40 39.93 -18.65 -18.26
C SER A 40 38.72 -18.33 -17.37
N PHE A 41 38.47 -17.05 -17.06
CA PHE A 41 37.18 -16.61 -16.48
C PHE A 41 36.05 -16.69 -17.49
N LYS A 42 36.42 -17.05 -18.73
CA LYS A 42 35.62 -17.25 -19.93
C LYS A 42 34.48 -16.26 -19.86
N ALA A 43 34.85 -14.99 -20.00
CA ALA A 43 34.68 -14.27 -21.25
C ALA A 43 33.20 -14.10 -21.68
N PHE A 44 32.28 -14.57 -20.84
CA PHE A 44 30.87 -14.78 -21.05
C PHE A 44 30.04 -13.71 -20.31
N PRO A 45 28.91 -13.26 -20.91
CA PRO A 45 27.85 -12.60 -20.16
C PRO A 45 27.33 -13.54 -19.06
N GLY A 46 27.35 -13.10 -17.80
CA GLY A 46 26.88 -13.88 -16.65
C GLY A 46 27.93 -14.78 -15.97
N ALA A 47 29.19 -14.78 -16.40
CA ALA A 47 30.26 -15.49 -15.69
C ALA A 47 30.64 -14.78 -14.38
N SER A 48 29.83 -14.97 -13.33
CA SER A 48 30.04 -14.40 -12.00
C SER A 48 31.34 -14.92 -11.38
N PHE A 49 32.22 -13.99 -11.02
CA PHE A 49 33.49 -14.29 -10.37
C PHE A 49 33.33 -14.39 -8.84
N ALA A 50 32.43 -15.28 -8.40
CA ALA A 50 32.07 -15.49 -7.00
C ALA A 50 33.11 -16.38 -6.28
N TYR A 51 34.33 -15.86 -6.13
CA TYR A 51 35.45 -16.59 -5.52
C TYR A 51 35.30 -16.79 -4.00
N TRP A 52 34.40 -16.06 -3.36
CA TRP A 52 34.21 -16.05 -1.89
C TRP A 52 33.22 -17.11 -1.38
N VAL A 53 32.42 -17.71 -2.26
CA VAL A 53 31.47 -18.78 -1.87
C VAL A 53 32.12 -20.16 -1.95
N GLY A 54 31.60 -21.14 -1.21
CA GLY A 54 32.11 -22.52 -1.22
C GLY A 54 31.74 -23.30 -2.49
N GLU A 55 32.21 -24.55 -2.54
CA GLU A 55 31.97 -25.42 -3.70
C GLU A 55 30.52 -25.90 -3.77
N SER A 56 29.85 -26.10 -2.62
CA SER A 56 28.45 -26.52 -2.61
C SER A 56 27.55 -25.48 -3.28
N ILE A 57 27.72 -24.19 -2.93
CA ILE A 57 27.03 -23.05 -3.56
C ILE A 57 27.32 -22.98 -5.06
N ARG A 58 28.58 -23.14 -5.50
CA ARG A 58 28.92 -23.15 -6.93
C ARG A 58 28.36 -24.36 -7.67
N SER A 59 28.30 -25.52 -7.01
CA SER A 59 27.76 -26.74 -7.58
C SER A 59 26.25 -26.64 -7.80
N ALA A 60 25.53 -25.91 -6.94
CA ALA A 60 24.09 -25.71 -7.07
C ALA A 60 23.68 -25.12 -8.43
N PHE A 61 24.47 -24.18 -8.97
CA PHE A 61 24.27 -23.60 -10.31
C PHE A 61 24.52 -24.56 -11.48
N ARG A 62 25.11 -25.73 -11.21
CA ARG A 62 25.39 -26.78 -12.20
C ARG A 62 24.48 -28.00 -12.03
N THR A 63 24.07 -28.29 -10.80
CA THR A 63 23.34 -29.52 -10.44
C THR A 63 21.84 -29.34 -10.42
N HIS A 64 21.35 -28.13 -10.11
CA HIS A 64 19.92 -27.85 -10.05
C HIS A 64 19.45 -27.08 -11.27
N SER A 65 18.21 -27.34 -11.67
CA SER A 65 17.52 -26.59 -12.71
C SER A 65 17.26 -25.15 -12.26
N ALA A 66 17.08 -24.27 -13.23
CA ALA A 66 16.64 -22.91 -12.98
C ALA A 66 15.24 -22.91 -12.35
N PHE A 67 14.95 -21.92 -11.51
CA PHE A 67 13.66 -21.81 -10.82
C PHE A 67 12.49 -21.73 -11.80
N GLU A 68 12.64 -21.02 -12.93
CA GLU A 68 11.74 -21.16 -14.07
C GLU A 68 12.25 -22.26 -15.01
N SER A 69 11.71 -23.47 -14.85
CA SER A 69 12.01 -24.62 -15.70
C SER A 69 10.80 -25.55 -15.82
N ALA A 70 10.88 -26.51 -16.74
CA ALA A 70 9.86 -27.54 -16.88
C ALA A 70 9.78 -28.45 -15.64
N ASP A 71 10.90 -28.60 -14.92
CA ASP A 71 10.97 -29.49 -13.76
C ASP A 71 10.29 -28.90 -12.52
N THR A 72 10.38 -27.58 -12.33
CA THR A 72 9.73 -26.87 -11.22
C THR A 72 8.29 -26.50 -11.55
N GLY A 73 7.98 -26.26 -12.83
CA GLY A 73 6.65 -25.82 -13.28
C GLY A 73 6.34 -24.35 -12.96
N PHE A 74 7.31 -23.57 -12.49
CA PHE A 74 7.12 -22.15 -12.18
C PHE A 74 7.42 -21.24 -13.37
N VAL A 75 6.69 -20.12 -13.45
CA VAL A 75 6.86 -19.08 -14.44
C VAL A 75 6.88 -17.73 -13.74
N ALA A 76 7.99 -17.00 -13.82
CA ALA A 76 8.13 -15.69 -13.20
C ALA A 76 7.97 -14.58 -14.24
N ARG A 77 7.09 -13.61 -14.01
CA ARG A 77 6.83 -12.51 -14.97
C ARG A 77 6.66 -11.17 -14.26
N ARG A 78 6.95 -10.09 -14.99
CA ARG A 78 6.56 -8.72 -14.62
C ARG A 78 5.14 -8.44 -15.07
N GLY A 79 4.44 -7.60 -14.31
CA GLY A 79 3.06 -7.22 -14.60
C GLY A 79 2.93 -5.76 -15.06
N VAL A 80 1.77 -5.19 -14.76
CA VAL A 80 1.35 -3.86 -15.20
C VAL A 80 2.26 -2.76 -14.68
N ASN A 81 2.59 -1.80 -15.55
CA ASN A 81 3.05 -0.48 -15.15
C ASN A 81 2.05 0.57 -15.66
N SER A 82 1.37 1.25 -14.74
CA SER A 82 0.31 2.24 -15.04
C SER A 82 0.85 3.50 -15.73
N ASN A 83 2.12 3.83 -15.51
CA ASN A 83 2.76 5.11 -15.81
C ASN A 83 2.01 6.35 -15.26
N ASP A 84 1.02 6.17 -14.38
CA ASP A 84 0.22 7.22 -13.74
C ASP A 84 -0.56 6.68 -12.53
N ASP A 85 0.16 6.38 -11.45
CA ASP A 85 -0.39 5.74 -10.25
C ASP A 85 -1.47 6.57 -9.56
N PHE A 86 -1.35 7.89 -9.56
CA PHE A 86 -2.34 8.76 -8.93
C PHE A 86 -3.72 8.62 -9.59
N ARG A 87 -3.75 8.45 -10.92
CA ARG A 87 -4.98 8.23 -11.68
C ARG A 87 -5.52 6.82 -11.52
N PHE A 88 -4.67 5.79 -11.70
CA PHE A 88 -5.11 4.41 -11.90
C PHE A 88 -4.97 3.49 -10.69
N LEU A 89 -4.42 3.95 -9.56
CA LEU A 89 -4.36 3.16 -8.33
C LEU A 89 -5.17 3.80 -7.21
N ARG A 90 -5.84 2.96 -6.42
CA ARG A 90 -6.52 3.34 -5.18
C ARG A 90 -6.09 2.41 -4.06
N SER A 91 -6.27 2.83 -2.83
CA SER A 91 -6.32 1.89 -1.71
C SER A 91 -7.66 1.17 -1.74
N TRP A 92 -7.70 -0.12 -1.39
CA TRP A 92 -8.93 -0.92 -1.50
C TRP A 92 -10.10 -0.35 -0.66
N HIS A 93 -9.80 0.28 0.48
CA HIS A 93 -10.79 0.94 1.32
C HIS A 93 -11.31 2.28 0.76
N GLU A 94 -10.75 2.79 -0.35
CA GLU A 94 -11.30 3.92 -1.08
C GLU A 94 -12.43 3.51 -2.04
N VAL A 95 -12.46 2.24 -2.46
CA VAL A 95 -13.39 1.81 -3.51
C VAL A 95 -14.65 1.22 -2.89
N VAL A 96 -15.76 1.40 -3.59
CA VAL A 96 -17.03 0.77 -3.19
C VAL A 96 -16.92 -0.74 -3.46
N ALA A 97 -17.35 -1.56 -2.49
CA ALA A 97 -17.11 -3.00 -2.43
C ALA A 97 -17.57 -3.80 -3.68
N GLU A 98 -18.53 -3.31 -4.44
CA GLU A 98 -19.13 -4.03 -5.59
C GLU A 98 -18.56 -3.60 -6.96
N SER A 99 -17.45 -2.87 -6.99
CA SER A 99 -16.91 -2.34 -8.24
C SER A 99 -16.05 -3.37 -8.97
N GLU A 100 -16.56 -3.93 -10.07
CA GLU A 100 -15.79 -4.79 -11.01
C GLU A 100 -14.65 -4.01 -11.73
N ARG A 101 -14.63 -2.69 -11.59
CA ARG A 101 -13.60 -1.80 -12.16
C ARG A 101 -12.27 -1.91 -11.42
N TRP A 102 -12.28 -2.07 -10.10
CA TRP A 102 -11.08 -1.99 -9.27
C TRP A 102 -10.63 -3.38 -8.84
N VAL A 103 -9.44 -3.77 -9.30
CA VAL A 103 -8.91 -5.13 -9.10
C VAL A 103 -7.68 -5.08 -8.20
N ALA A 104 -7.53 -6.03 -7.28
CA ALA A 104 -6.38 -6.13 -6.38
C ALA A 104 -5.05 -6.09 -7.15
N HIS A 105 -4.11 -5.26 -6.68
CA HIS A 105 -2.88 -4.92 -7.38
C HIS A 105 -1.64 -5.03 -6.46
N PRO A 106 -0.99 -6.21 -6.42
CA PRO A 106 0.31 -6.36 -5.78
C PRO A 106 1.35 -5.46 -6.45
N LYS A 107 1.90 -4.48 -5.70
CA LYS A 107 2.85 -3.49 -6.20
C LYS A 107 4.17 -3.50 -5.43
N GLY A 108 4.55 -4.66 -4.92
CA GLY A 108 5.62 -4.75 -3.92
C GLY A 108 5.16 -4.12 -2.60
N GLY A 109 6.12 -3.67 -1.79
CA GLY A 109 5.87 -3.05 -0.49
C GLY A 109 6.93 -3.44 0.53
N GLU A 110 6.57 -3.28 1.80
CA GLU A 110 7.39 -3.65 2.96
C GLU A 110 7.87 -5.11 2.91
N PHE A 111 8.93 -5.38 3.67
CA PHE A 111 9.43 -6.73 3.90
C PHE A 111 8.43 -7.50 4.78
N ARG A 112 7.64 -8.36 4.15
CA ARG A 112 6.60 -9.21 4.76
C ARG A 112 6.61 -10.58 4.08
N PRO A 113 7.45 -11.52 4.55
CA PRO A 113 7.52 -12.86 3.97
C PRO A 113 6.28 -13.69 4.33
N PHE A 114 6.02 -14.72 3.54
CA PHE A 114 4.84 -15.62 3.63
C PHE A 114 3.51 -14.93 3.30
N TYR A 115 3.15 -13.88 4.03
CA TYR A 115 1.88 -13.15 3.89
C TYR A 115 2.13 -11.64 3.82
N SER A 116 1.40 -10.96 2.93
CA SER A 116 1.19 -9.52 2.97
C SER A 116 -0.19 -9.22 2.41
N ASP A 117 -0.89 -8.30 3.06
CA ASP A 117 -2.14 -7.77 2.53
C ASP A 117 -1.91 -6.97 1.23
N VAL A 118 -2.80 -7.13 0.25
CA VAL A 118 -2.76 -6.40 -1.03
C VAL A 118 -3.61 -5.14 -0.91
N ASN A 119 -2.99 -4.09 -0.37
CA ASN A 119 -3.71 -2.86 -0.01
C ASN A 119 -4.14 -1.97 -1.21
N LEU A 120 -3.56 -2.20 -2.38
CA LEU A 120 -3.82 -1.39 -3.57
C LEU A 120 -4.71 -2.13 -4.56
N VAL A 121 -5.52 -1.37 -5.27
CA VAL A 121 -6.30 -1.82 -6.42
C VAL A 121 -5.95 -0.98 -7.64
N VAL A 122 -6.00 -1.60 -8.82
CA VAL A 122 -5.78 -0.96 -10.12
C VAL A 122 -7.09 -0.85 -10.89
N ASP A 123 -7.26 0.26 -11.59
CA ASP A 123 -8.38 0.48 -12.49
C ASP A 123 -8.26 -0.41 -13.72
N TRP A 124 -9.11 -1.43 -13.77
CA TRP A 124 -9.23 -2.39 -14.87
C TRP A 124 -10.48 -2.14 -15.72
N TYR A 125 -10.97 -0.90 -15.75
CA TYR A 125 -12.16 -0.52 -16.54
C TYR A 125 -12.06 -0.99 -17.99
N LEU A 126 -13.14 -1.61 -18.47
CA LEU A 126 -13.25 -2.21 -19.81
C LEU A 126 -12.11 -3.20 -20.12
N GLY A 127 -11.73 -4.04 -19.15
CA GLY A 127 -10.68 -5.05 -19.31
C GLY A 127 -9.28 -4.44 -19.48
N GLY A 128 -9.04 -3.26 -18.91
CA GLY A 128 -7.80 -2.51 -19.02
C GLY A 128 -7.70 -1.59 -20.24
N ALA A 129 -8.74 -1.53 -21.10
CA ALA A 129 -8.73 -0.65 -22.28
C ALA A 129 -8.54 0.82 -21.91
N TYR A 130 -9.11 1.26 -20.77
CA TYR A 130 -8.92 2.62 -20.26
C TYR A 130 -7.46 2.91 -19.87
N LEU A 131 -6.82 1.95 -19.22
CA LEU A 131 -5.43 2.01 -18.77
C LEU A 131 -4.44 2.04 -19.96
N GLU A 132 -4.75 1.29 -21.02
CA GLU A 132 -3.95 1.18 -22.25
C GLU A 132 -4.19 2.32 -23.24
N ALA A 133 -5.26 3.10 -23.08
CA ALA A 133 -5.59 4.19 -23.97
C ALA A 133 -4.46 5.24 -24.02
N PRO A 134 -4.07 5.71 -25.22
CA PRO A 134 -3.05 6.74 -25.35
C PRO A 134 -3.55 8.06 -24.75
N ARG A 135 -2.71 8.67 -23.93
CA ARG A 135 -2.92 9.96 -23.27
C ARG A 135 -2.22 11.06 -24.05
N VAL A 136 -2.82 12.24 -24.09
CA VAL A 136 -2.19 13.46 -24.58
C VAL A 136 -1.37 14.06 -23.44
N THR A 137 -0.08 13.72 -23.39
CA THR A 137 0.84 14.15 -22.34
C THR A 137 2.24 14.43 -22.90
N GLU A 138 2.98 15.28 -22.19
CA GLU A 138 4.41 15.55 -22.44
C GLU A 138 5.33 14.42 -21.94
N LYS A 139 4.80 13.49 -21.13
CA LYS A 139 5.56 12.33 -20.66
C LYS A 139 5.99 11.42 -21.81
N VAL A 140 7.14 10.77 -21.65
CA VAL A 140 7.70 9.79 -22.61
C VAL A 140 6.70 8.65 -22.87
N TYR A 141 6.15 8.08 -21.80
CA TYR A 141 5.16 7.00 -21.89
C TYR A 141 3.75 7.57 -21.89
N LYS A 142 3.07 7.41 -23.02
CA LYS A 142 1.71 7.95 -23.24
C LYS A 142 0.59 6.99 -22.81
N SER A 143 0.88 5.73 -22.50
CA SER A 143 -0.09 4.72 -22.04
C SER A 143 0.55 3.79 -21.02
N ALA A 144 -0.24 2.95 -20.35
CA ALA A 144 0.30 1.91 -19.49
C ALA A 144 1.00 0.82 -20.31
N ILE A 145 1.90 0.08 -19.66
CA ILE A 145 2.55 -1.11 -20.22
C ILE A 145 1.93 -2.32 -19.52
N VAL A 146 1.30 -3.21 -20.28
CA VAL A 146 0.46 -4.29 -19.75
C VAL A 146 0.93 -5.65 -20.29
N PRO A 147 2.07 -6.17 -19.81
CA PRO A 147 2.61 -7.47 -20.23
C PRO A 147 1.96 -8.63 -19.46
N SER A 148 2.07 -9.85 -19.97
CA SER A 148 1.71 -11.07 -19.22
C SER A 148 0.22 -11.17 -18.83
N LYS A 149 -0.68 -10.58 -19.64
CA LYS A 149 -2.13 -10.56 -19.39
C LYS A 149 -2.71 -11.97 -19.19
N GLU A 150 -2.14 -12.96 -19.88
CA GLU A 150 -2.51 -14.37 -19.79
C GLU A 150 -2.30 -15.00 -18.41
N LEU A 151 -1.55 -14.32 -17.53
CA LEU A 151 -1.29 -14.76 -16.16
C LEU A 151 -2.10 -14.00 -15.11
N TYR A 152 -2.85 -12.97 -15.48
CA TYR A 152 -3.63 -12.20 -14.52
C TYR A 152 -4.76 -13.04 -13.92
N PHE A 153 -5.19 -12.67 -12.71
CA PHE A 153 -6.23 -13.34 -11.92
C PHE A 153 -5.89 -14.76 -11.43
N ARG A 154 -4.76 -15.33 -11.81
CA ARG A 154 -4.27 -16.63 -11.32
C ARG A 154 -3.63 -16.50 -9.93
N PRO A 155 -3.72 -17.54 -9.07
CA PRO A 155 -2.97 -17.57 -7.82
C PRO A 155 -1.47 -17.65 -8.08
N GLY A 156 -0.66 -17.18 -7.14
CA GLY A 156 0.79 -17.25 -7.30
C GLY A 156 1.56 -16.72 -6.12
N LEU A 157 2.84 -16.43 -6.33
CA LEU A 157 3.69 -15.75 -5.35
C LEU A 157 4.08 -14.39 -5.89
N THR A 158 4.28 -13.40 -5.02
CA THR A 158 4.77 -12.07 -5.40
C THR A 158 5.89 -11.62 -4.46
N TRP A 159 6.70 -10.66 -4.91
CA TRP A 159 7.78 -10.07 -4.11
C TRP A 159 7.98 -8.61 -4.46
N SER A 160 8.67 -7.87 -3.59
CA SER A 160 9.12 -6.50 -3.90
C SER A 160 10.33 -6.55 -4.83
N ARG A 161 10.19 -6.03 -6.06
CA ARG A 161 11.30 -6.01 -7.04
C ARG A 161 12.51 -5.23 -6.55
N ARG A 162 12.30 -4.18 -5.75
CA ARG A 162 13.36 -3.36 -5.16
C ARG A 162 13.13 -3.21 -3.67
N THR A 163 14.14 -3.51 -2.87
CA THR A 163 14.11 -3.32 -1.42
C THR A 163 15.52 -3.25 -0.86
N LYS A 164 15.68 -2.61 0.31
CA LYS A 164 16.93 -2.63 1.09
C LYS A 164 17.05 -3.89 1.95
N SER A 165 15.98 -4.67 2.06
CA SER A 165 15.90 -5.92 2.82
C SER A 165 16.14 -7.15 1.94
N ARG A 166 16.06 -8.34 2.54
CA ARG A 166 16.11 -9.63 1.83
C ARG A 166 14.91 -9.84 0.88
N LEU A 167 14.98 -10.88 0.04
CA LEU A 167 13.87 -11.26 -0.83
C LEU A 167 12.66 -11.65 0.02
N SER A 168 11.57 -10.90 -0.14
CA SER A 168 10.33 -11.12 0.60
C SER A 168 9.28 -11.74 -0.31
N MET A 169 9.42 -13.04 -0.57
CA MET A 169 8.43 -13.80 -1.32
C MET A 169 7.21 -14.07 -0.42
N ARG A 170 6.02 -14.01 -1.00
CA ARG A 170 4.75 -14.10 -0.27
C ARG A 170 3.63 -14.53 -1.20
N VAL A 171 2.56 -15.03 -0.61
CA VAL A 171 1.36 -15.44 -1.34
C VAL A 171 0.73 -14.25 -2.07
N MET A 172 0.38 -14.48 -3.34
CA MET A 172 -0.47 -13.64 -4.15
C MET A 172 -1.81 -14.37 -4.36
N PRO A 173 -2.90 -13.86 -3.77
CA PRO A 173 -4.21 -14.47 -3.93
C PRO A 173 -4.70 -14.44 -5.39
N ARG A 174 -5.62 -15.35 -5.76
CA ARG A 174 -6.27 -15.30 -7.08
C ARG A 174 -7.10 -14.01 -7.23
N GLY A 175 -7.42 -13.65 -8.46
CA GLY A 175 -8.15 -12.41 -8.76
C GLY A 175 -7.28 -11.14 -8.79
N CYS A 176 -5.95 -11.24 -8.66
CA CYS A 176 -5.06 -10.10 -8.70
C CYS A 176 -4.53 -9.76 -10.12
N ILE A 177 -4.22 -8.48 -10.35
CA ILE A 177 -3.39 -8.01 -11.46
C ILE A 177 -2.06 -7.52 -10.89
N PHE A 178 -1.01 -8.32 -11.03
CA PHE A 178 0.30 -7.99 -10.47
C PHE A 178 1.00 -6.86 -11.23
N GLY A 179 1.86 -6.11 -10.53
CA GLY A 179 2.56 -4.94 -11.06
C GLY A 179 3.99 -5.21 -11.54
N ASP A 180 4.64 -4.17 -12.05
CA ASP A 180 6.07 -4.24 -12.39
C ASP A 180 6.98 -4.14 -11.15
N LYS A 181 6.55 -3.39 -10.13
CA LYS A 181 7.21 -3.31 -8.80
C LYS A 181 6.83 -4.49 -7.89
N GLY A 182 5.75 -5.21 -8.21
CA GLY A 182 5.30 -6.43 -7.57
C GLY A 182 5.11 -7.56 -8.60
N PRO A 183 6.19 -8.07 -9.20
CA PRO A 183 6.12 -9.19 -10.15
C PRO A 183 5.56 -10.47 -9.49
N ALA A 184 5.23 -11.46 -10.31
CA ALA A 184 4.62 -12.70 -9.85
C ALA A 184 5.32 -13.95 -10.37
N VAL A 185 5.30 -15.00 -9.54
CA VAL A 185 5.56 -16.39 -9.89
C VAL A 185 4.22 -17.11 -9.96
N ILE A 186 3.94 -17.77 -11.08
CA ILE A 186 2.75 -18.59 -11.28
C ILE A 186 3.20 -20.03 -11.50
N GLU A 187 2.48 -21.00 -10.91
CA GLU A 187 2.68 -22.42 -11.22
C GLU A 187 1.82 -22.80 -12.42
N GLN A 188 2.38 -23.55 -13.37
CA GLN A 188 1.77 -23.78 -14.69
C GLN A 188 0.33 -24.32 -14.62
N ASN A 189 0.02 -25.14 -13.62
CA ASN A 189 -1.28 -25.80 -13.41
C ASN A 189 -2.07 -25.20 -12.24
N ASP A 190 -1.65 -24.06 -11.69
CA ASP A 190 -2.23 -23.43 -10.49
C ASP A 190 -2.27 -24.36 -9.26
N ASN A 191 -1.31 -25.29 -9.15
CA ASN A 191 -1.23 -26.18 -7.99
C ASN A 191 -0.72 -25.43 -6.75
N GLU A 192 -1.58 -25.27 -5.75
CA GLU A 192 -1.31 -24.50 -4.54
C GLU A 192 -0.27 -25.15 -3.62
N GLU A 193 -0.22 -26.48 -3.53
CA GLU A 193 0.84 -27.18 -2.81
C GLU A 193 2.21 -26.90 -3.44
N ASN A 194 2.26 -26.85 -4.78
CA ASN A 194 3.47 -26.47 -5.49
C ASN A 194 3.90 -25.04 -5.18
N LEU A 195 2.95 -24.10 -5.16
CA LEU A 195 3.22 -22.73 -4.78
C LEU A 195 3.75 -22.62 -3.33
N PHE A 196 3.24 -23.41 -2.38
CA PHE A 196 3.72 -23.35 -1.00
C PHE A 196 5.14 -23.91 -0.81
N TRP A 197 5.49 -25.06 -1.41
CA TRP A 197 6.88 -25.53 -1.29
C TRP A 197 7.84 -24.60 -2.04
N GLY A 198 7.42 -24.05 -3.19
CA GLY A 198 8.17 -23.03 -3.93
C GLY A 198 8.41 -21.78 -3.08
N LEU A 199 7.39 -21.32 -2.36
CA LEU A 199 7.47 -20.21 -1.40
C LEU A 199 8.48 -20.51 -0.29
N ALA A 200 8.42 -21.71 0.32
CA ALA A 200 9.35 -22.13 1.36
C ALA A 200 10.80 -22.11 0.85
N ILE A 201 11.06 -22.70 -0.32
CA ILE A 201 12.39 -22.68 -0.94
C ILE A 201 12.86 -21.25 -1.20
N CYS A 202 12.03 -20.39 -1.82
CA CYS A 202 12.39 -18.99 -2.09
C CYS A 202 12.71 -18.18 -0.82
N LEU A 203 12.10 -18.53 0.31
CA LEU A 203 12.33 -17.89 1.60
C LEU A 203 13.49 -18.48 2.39
N SER A 204 14.04 -19.62 1.98
CA SER A 204 15.17 -20.24 2.67
C SER A 204 16.44 -19.39 2.60
N SER A 205 17.27 -19.47 3.63
CA SER A 205 18.61 -18.87 3.68
C SER A 205 19.51 -19.38 2.55
N ALA A 206 19.36 -20.65 2.14
CA ALA A 206 20.10 -21.24 1.02
C ALA A 206 19.77 -20.55 -0.32
N TYR A 207 18.47 -20.43 -0.65
CA TYR A 207 18.02 -19.78 -1.88
C TYR A 207 18.42 -18.30 -1.91
N HIS A 208 18.22 -17.60 -0.79
CA HIS A 208 18.67 -16.21 -0.64
C HIS A 208 20.14 -16.05 -0.99
N LYS A 209 21.00 -16.97 -0.52
CA LYS A 209 22.42 -16.87 -0.82
C LYS A 209 22.72 -17.01 -2.31
N LEU A 210 21.99 -17.88 -3.01
CA LEU A 210 22.12 -18.04 -4.46
C LEU A 210 21.65 -16.79 -5.23
N VAL A 211 20.60 -16.13 -4.75
CA VAL A 211 20.17 -14.83 -5.28
C VAL A 211 21.24 -13.76 -5.07
N GLU A 212 21.80 -13.63 -3.86
CA GLU A 212 22.87 -12.66 -3.55
C GLU A 212 24.10 -12.83 -4.45
N VAL A 213 24.50 -14.08 -4.70
CA VAL A 213 25.65 -14.40 -5.58
C VAL A 213 25.41 -13.90 -7.01
N GLN A 214 24.19 -14.04 -7.53
CA GLN A 214 23.84 -13.54 -8.87
C GLN A 214 23.77 -12.02 -8.93
N LEU A 215 23.34 -11.36 -7.84
CA LEU A 215 23.27 -9.90 -7.75
C LEU A 215 24.66 -9.24 -7.64
N ALA A 216 25.74 -10.01 -7.50
CA ALA A 216 27.11 -9.53 -7.30
C ALA A 216 27.22 -8.49 -6.15
N ALA A 217 26.33 -8.59 -5.15
CA ALA A 217 26.26 -7.70 -4.00
C ALA A 217 27.35 -8.08 -2.98
N ALA A 218 28.62 -7.90 -3.36
CA ALA A 218 29.71 -7.84 -2.40
C ALA A 218 29.61 -6.47 -1.70
N ASP A 219 29.35 -6.48 -0.39
CA ASP A 219 29.21 -5.32 0.51
C ASP A 219 27.82 -4.66 0.54
N ALA A 220 26.82 -5.37 1.08
CA ALA A 220 25.71 -4.72 1.78
C ALA A 220 26.23 -4.10 3.09
N ARG A 221 26.91 -2.95 2.99
CA ARG A 221 27.13 -2.10 4.16
C ARG A 221 25.77 -1.54 4.61
N PRO A 222 25.57 -1.25 5.90
CA PRO A 222 24.49 -0.38 6.33
C PRO A 222 24.58 0.94 5.53
N GLY A 223 23.52 1.26 4.77
CA GLY A 223 23.50 2.38 3.81
C GLY A 223 23.85 2.03 2.34
N GLY A 224 23.99 0.76 1.99
CA GLY A 224 24.18 0.29 0.61
C GLY A 224 22.98 0.50 -0.31
N ALA A 225 23.21 0.40 -1.63
CA ALA A 225 22.15 0.52 -2.63
C ALA A 225 21.10 -0.60 -2.49
N ALA A 226 19.83 -0.29 -2.77
CA ALA A 226 18.75 -1.28 -2.71
C ALA A 226 19.02 -2.48 -3.64
N HIS A 227 18.70 -3.69 -3.16
CA HIS A 227 18.73 -4.90 -3.97
C HIS A 227 17.64 -4.83 -5.05
N SER A 228 17.99 -5.16 -6.30
CA SER A 228 17.05 -5.25 -7.42
C SER A 228 16.81 -6.72 -7.75
N PHE A 229 15.79 -7.32 -7.13
CA PHE A 229 15.31 -8.67 -7.39
C PHE A 229 14.51 -8.70 -8.70
N GLU A 230 15.20 -8.45 -9.82
CA GLU A 230 14.61 -8.50 -11.15
C GLU A 230 14.10 -9.91 -11.47
N VAL A 231 13.05 -9.98 -12.30
CA VAL A 231 12.42 -11.25 -12.71
C VAL A 231 13.46 -12.22 -13.26
N GLY A 232 14.38 -11.74 -14.10
CA GLY A 232 15.44 -12.57 -14.68
C GLY A 232 16.34 -13.24 -13.65
N VAL A 233 16.60 -12.59 -12.51
CA VAL A 233 17.40 -13.18 -11.42
C VAL A 233 16.65 -14.34 -10.77
N ILE A 234 15.37 -14.14 -10.47
CA ILE A 234 14.53 -15.20 -9.91
C ILE A 234 14.44 -16.38 -10.88
N GLN A 235 14.18 -16.11 -12.17
CA GLN A 235 14.11 -17.14 -13.22
C GLN A 235 15.33 -18.05 -13.26
N THR A 236 16.53 -17.47 -13.20
CA THR A 236 17.79 -18.22 -13.34
C THR A 236 18.34 -18.78 -12.04
N THR A 237 17.75 -18.42 -10.89
CA THR A 237 18.23 -18.91 -9.59
C THR A 237 18.02 -20.43 -9.52
N PRO A 238 19.03 -21.23 -9.12
CA PRO A 238 18.87 -22.67 -9.04
C PRO A 238 17.87 -23.08 -7.96
N SER A 239 17.01 -24.05 -8.26
CA SER A 239 16.00 -24.57 -7.34
C SER A 239 16.05 -26.10 -7.28
N PRO A 240 16.14 -26.70 -6.08
CA PRO A 240 16.09 -28.14 -5.93
C PRO A 240 14.68 -28.63 -6.24
N ILE A 241 14.58 -29.90 -6.61
CA ILE A 241 13.30 -30.58 -6.79
C ILE A 241 13.14 -31.49 -5.58
N PRO A 242 12.33 -31.11 -4.58
CA PRO A 242 12.11 -31.97 -3.42
C PRO A 242 11.31 -33.21 -3.82
N ASN A 243 11.47 -34.30 -3.08
CA ASN A 243 10.59 -35.45 -3.21
C ASN A 243 9.19 -35.14 -2.64
N ASP A 244 8.22 -36.03 -2.82
CA ASP A 244 6.83 -35.76 -2.44
C ASP A 244 6.65 -35.48 -0.93
N ALA A 245 7.38 -36.19 -0.05
CA ALA A 245 7.30 -35.98 1.39
C ALA A 245 7.94 -34.63 1.80
N GLU A 246 9.03 -34.24 1.15
CA GLU A 246 9.66 -32.93 1.38
C GLU A 246 8.78 -31.79 0.87
N LYS A 247 8.11 -31.97 -0.29
CA LYS A 247 7.13 -31.00 -0.81
C LYS A 247 5.98 -30.80 0.16
N GLU A 248 5.39 -31.89 0.64
CA GLU A 248 4.31 -31.87 1.62
C GLU A 248 4.76 -31.11 2.88
N ARG A 249 5.93 -31.45 3.44
CA ARG A 249 6.44 -30.79 4.64
C ARG A 249 6.73 -29.31 4.45
N LEU A 250 7.39 -28.93 3.36
CA LEU A 250 7.66 -27.52 3.03
C LEU A 250 6.36 -26.74 2.82
N ALA A 251 5.37 -27.37 2.18
CA ALA A 251 4.06 -26.76 1.95
C ALA A 251 3.30 -26.52 3.26
N GLU A 252 3.28 -27.50 4.17
CA GLU A 252 2.70 -27.37 5.51
C GLU A 252 3.32 -26.22 6.30
N LEU A 253 4.66 -26.16 6.32
CA LEU A 253 5.41 -25.12 7.01
C LEU A 253 5.09 -23.72 6.47
N ALA A 254 5.12 -23.54 5.14
CA ALA A 254 4.80 -22.27 4.51
C ALA A 254 3.34 -21.85 4.73
N ARG A 255 2.39 -22.79 4.66
CA ARG A 255 0.97 -22.55 4.94
C ARG A 255 0.76 -22.12 6.39
N ARG A 256 1.43 -22.79 7.35
CA ARG A 256 1.35 -22.42 8.77
C ARG A 256 1.94 -21.04 9.03
N ALA A 257 3.11 -20.74 8.46
CA ALA A 257 3.72 -19.41 8.57
C ALA A 257 2.84 -18.31 7.96
N TRP A 258 2.16 -18.59 6.85
CA TRP A 258 1.17 -17.67 6.26
C TRP A 258 0.02 -17.40 7.23
N SER A 259 -0.58 -18.43 7.83
CA SER A 259 -1.72 -18.29 8.76
C SER A 259 -1.34 -17.49 10.01
N LEU A 260 -0.15 -17.77 10.56
CA LEU A 260 0.43 -17.02 11.67
C LEU A 260 0.66 -15.54 11.33
N LYS A 261 1.26 -15.25 10.17
CA LYS A 261 1.52 -13.86 9.73
C LYS A 261 0.22 -13.12 9.38
N ARG A 262 -0.77 -13.79 8.77
CA ARG A 262 -2.10 -13.22 8.55
C ARG A 262 -2.80 -12.90 9.87
N THR A 263 -2.64 -13.75 10.87
CA THR A 263 -3.22 -13.54 12.20
C THR A 263 -2.75 -12.21 12.80
N LEU A 264 -1.46 -11.85 12.65
CA LEU A 264 -0.94 -10.54 13.10
C LEU A 264 -1.65 -9.35 12.43
N ASP A 265 -2.08 -9.49 11.18
CA ASP A 265 -2.80 -8.44 10.43
C ASP A 265 -4.29 -8.35 10.80
N THR A 266 -4.84 -9.27 11.60
CA THR A 266 -6.26 -9.25 11.99
C THR A 266 -6.63 -8.10 12.94
N VAL A 267 -5.63 -7.36 13.44
CA VAL A 267 -5.82 -6.14 14.25
C VAL A 267 -5.59 -4.85 13.45
N VAL A 268 -5.17 -4.95 12.19
CA VAL A 268 -4.88 -3.81 11.32
C VAL A 268 -6.16 -3.40 10.59
N GLU A 269 -6.79 -2.31 11.00
CA GLU A 269 -8.12 -1.88 10.50
C GLU A 269 -8.22 -1.59 8.99
N THR A 270 -7.09 -1.39 8.32
CA THR A 270 -7.00 -1.22 6.86
C THR A 270 -6.68 -2.51 6.10
N SER A 271 -6.49 -3.64 6.78
CA SER A 271 -6.20 -4.94 6.15
C SER A 271 -7.48 -5.70 5.80
N HIS A 272 -7.44 -6.53 4.76
CA HIS A 272 -8.53 -7.45 4.45
C HIS A 272 -8.71 -8.52 5.55
N ALA A 273 -7.66 -8.80 6.33
CA ALA A 273 -7.71 -9.73 7.45
C ALA A 273 -8.35 -9.12 8.72
N PHE A 274 -8.60 -7.81 8.76
CA PHE A 274 -9.10 -7.13 9.95
C PHE A 274 -10.34 -7.82 10.53
N SER A 275 -10.32 -8.03 11.85
CA SER A 275 -11.43 -8.65 12.59
C SER A 275 -11.84 -7.78 13.77
N LEU A 276 -10.91 -7.46 14.67
CA LEU A 276 -11.12 -6.64 15.86
C LEU A 276 -9.84 -5.87 16.21
N PRO A 277 -9.92 -4.69 16.84
CA PRO A 277 -8.73 -3.98 17.33
C PRO A 277 -8.02 -4.82 18.39
N TYR A 278 -6.71 -4.58 18.57
CA TYR A 278 -5.83 -5.36 19.43
C TYR A 278 -6.42 -5.69 20.82
N PRO A 279 -6.98 -4.73 21.59
CA PRO A 279 -7.52 -5.02 22.93
C PRO A 279 -8.70 -5.99 22.96
N LEU A 280 -9.41 -6.15 21.83
CA LEU A 280 -10.59 -7.01 21.72
C LEU A 280 -10.30 -8.30 20.96
N ARG A 281 -9.13 -8.44 20.32
CA ARG A 281 -8.83 -9.54 19.41
C ARG A 281 -8.83 -10.91 20.09
N GLN A 282 -8.42 -10.99 21.36
CA GLN A 282 -8.41 -12.24 22.12
C GLN A 282 -9.81 -12.81 22.38
N ARG A 283 -10.88 -12.00 22.24
CA ARG A 283 -12.26 -12.47 22.47
C ARG A 283 -12.75 -13.48 21.43
N ILE A 284 -12.16 -13.45 20.23
CA ILE A 284 -12.54 -14.31 19.10
C ILE A 284 -11.50 -15.40 18.78
N GLY A 285 -10.52 -15.61 19.67
CA GLY A 285 -9.50 -16.66 19.54
C GLY A 285 -8.15 -16.24 20.11
N GLU A 286 -7.25 -17.21 20.30
CA GLU A 286 -5.90 -16.96 20.80
C GLU A 286 -5.16 -15.94 19.93
N PHE A 287 -4.54 -14.96 20.59
CA PHE A 287 -3.77 -13.92 19.93
C PHE A 287 -2.65 -13.45 20.86
N ASP A 288 -1.44 -13.91 20.57
CA ASP A 288 -0.20 -13.51 21.23
C ASP A 288 0.86 -13.27 20.15
N PRO A 289 1.12 -12.00 19.76
CA PRO A 289 2.10 -11.68 18.75
C PRO A 289 3.49 -12.26 19.03
N SER A 290 3.91 -12.29 20.30
CA SER A 290 5.25 -12.78 20.66
C SER A 290 5.35 -14.29 20.45
N SER A 291 4.35 -15.06 20.87
CA SER A 291 4.32 -16.51 20.60
C SER A 291 4.21 -16.82 19.11
N ILE A 292 3.42 -16.04 18.36
CA ILE A 292 3.29 -16.16 16.91
C ILE A 292 4.65 -15.94 16.22
N GLU A 293 5.39 -14.90 16.60
CA GLU A 293 6.69 -14.62 16.00
C GLU A 293 7.74 -15.70 16.33
N LEU A 294 7.72 -16.24 17.55
CA LEU A 294 8.58 -17.36 17.93
C LEU A 294 8.28 -18.61 17.10
N GLU A 295 7.00 -18.94 16.86
CA GLU A 295 6.61 -20.08 16.03
C GLU A 295 7.04 -19.88 14.57
N VAL A 296 6.86 -18.68 14.00
CA VAL A 296 7.33 -18.37 12.64
C VAL A 296 8.86 -18.51 12.54
N ALA A 297 9.61 -18.06 13.55
CA ALA A 297 11.06 -18.22 13.57
C ALA A 297 11.48 -19.70 13.59
N GLY A 298 10.76 -20.53 14.35
CA GLY A 298 10.94 -22.00 14.35
C GLY A 298 10.67 -22.61 12.98
N ILE A 299 9.57 -22.22 12.33
CA ILE A 299 9.21 -22.66 10.98
C ILE A 299 10.30 -22.28 9.97
N GLN A 300 10.79 -21.04 10.01
CA GLN A 300 11.86 -20.58 9.13
C GLN A 300 13.14 -21.40 9.34
N SER A 301 13.49 -21.73 10.58
CA SER A 301 14.65 -22.56 10.88
C SER A 301 14.52 -23.97 10.31
N GLU A 302 13.31 -24.55 10.32
CA GLU A 302 13.07 -25.87 9.75
C GLU A 302 13.13 -25.85 8.21
N ILE A 303 12.51 -24.83 7.58
CA ILE A 303 12.62 -24.59 6.13
C ILE A 303 14.09 -24.46 5.71
N ASP A 304 14.88 -23.69 6.45
CA ASP A 304 16.30 -23.50 6.18
C ASP A 304 17.07 -24.82 6.25
N GLN A 305 16.80 -25.66 7.26
CA GLN A 305 17.44 -26.96 7.40
C GLN A 305 17.13 -27.88 6.22
N ILE A 306 15.85 -28.01 5.85
CA ILE A 306 15.42 -28.82 4.70
C ILE A 306 16.08 -28.31 3.41
N ALA A 307 16.07 -26.99 3.19
CA ALA A 307 16.67 -26.39 2.00
C ALA A 307 18.18 -26.64 1.95
N PHE A 308 18.91 -26.48 3.06
CA PHE A 308 20.34 -26.77 3.09
C PHE A 308 20.66 -28.22 2.75
N ASP A 309 19.84 -29.16 3.22
CA ASP A 309 20.00 -30.58 2.91
C ASP A 309 19.72 -30.85 1.42
N LEU A 310 18.65 -30.27 0.87
CA LEU A 310 18.29 -30.37 -0.56
C LEU A 310 19.35 -29.81 -1.51
N TYR A 311 19.95 -28.68 -1.14
CA TYR A 311 21.03 -28.06 -1.92
C TYR A 311 22.41 -28.71 -1.67
N GLY A 312 22.53 -29.58 -0.65
CA GLY A 312 23.80 -30.19 -0.26
C GLY A 312 24.81 -29.20 0.30
N PHE A 313 24.36 -28.15 0.99
CA PHE A 313 25.26 -27.15 1.60
C PHE A 313 26.01 -27.78 2.78
N ASP A 314 27.34 -27.63 2.78
CA ASP A 314 28.19 -28.05 3.90
C ASP A 314 28.07 -27.09 5.10
N GLU A 315 28.60 -27.48 6.27
CA GLU A 315 28.49 -26.68 7.50
C GLU A 315 29.04 -25.24 7.34
N ARG A 316 30.07 -25.06 6.51
CA ARG A 316 30.67 -23.75 6.26
C ARG A 316 29.75 -22.89 5.41
N ASP A 317 29.24 -23.42 4.31
CA ASP A 317 28.32 -22.70 3.43
C ASP A 317 26.97 -22.45 4.12
N ARG A 318 26.51 -23.35 4.99
CA ARG A 318 25.37 -23.10 5.91
C ARG A 318 25.64 -21.91 6.82
N ALA A 319 26.79 -21.85 7.49
CA ALA A 319 27.14 -20.73 8.36
C ALA A 319 27.33 -19.40 7.61
N ILE A 320 27.72 -19.43 6.33
CA ILE A 320 27.85 -18.24 5.47
C ILE A 320 26.48 -17.77 4.95
N ALA A 321 25.58 -18.71 4.65
CA ALA A 321 24.22 -18.41 4.19
C ALA A 321 23.29 -18.01 5.33
N PHE A 322 23.49 -18.61 6.51
CA PHE A 322 22.81 -18.26 7.74
C PHE A 322 23.42 -16.98 8.30
N ASP A 323 22.79 -15.86 8.00
CA ASP A 323 23.16 -14.59 8.62
C ASP A 323 22.12 -14.21 9.72
N PRO A 324 22.52 -14.27 11.01
CA PRO A 324 21.63 -13.99 12.14
C PRO A 324 21.29 -12.50 12.28
N SER A 325 22.05 -11.58 11.67
CA SER A 325 21.87 -10.13 11.85
C SER A 325 20.63 -9.55 11.14
N HIS A 326 20.02 -10.31 10.23
CA HIS A 326 18.79 -9.91 9.54
C HIS A 326 17.51 -10.56 10.09
N SER A 327 17.62 -11.52 11.01
CA SER A 327 16.45 -12.10 11.71
C SER A 327 15.74 -11.09 12.64
N THR A 328 16.44 -10.02 13.04
CA THR A 328 16.00 -9.00 13.99
C THR A 328 15.66 -7.64 13.37
N GLN A 329 15.68 -7.48 12.04
CA GLN A 329 15.27 -6.23 11.37
C GLN A 329 13.75 -6.14 11.14
N ILE A 330 12.97 -6.64 12.09
CA ILE A 330 11.57 -6.24 12.25
C ILE A 330 11.61 -4.93 13.05
N GLY A 331 11.64 -3.77 12.36
CA GLY A 331 11.16 -2.52 12.97
C GLY A 331 12.16 -1.40 13.34
N VAL A 332 13.33 -1.26 12.71
CA VAL A 332 14.08 0.01 12.81
C VAL A 332 14.69 0.41 11.46
N SER A 333 14.09 1.40 10.80
CA SER A 333 14.65 2.10 9.65
C SER A 333 15.21 3.45 10.10
N GLU A 334 16.53 3.61 10.08
CA GLU A 334 17.18 4.93 10.20
C GLU A 334 17.25 5.62 8.82
N GLU A 335 16.86 6.90 8.80
CA GLU A 335 16.94 7.89 7.70
C GLU A 335 18.40 8.35 7.39
N PRO A 336 18.65 9.24 6.41
CA PRO A 336 18.18 9.26 5.02
C PRO A 336 19.39 9.40 4.05
N GLY A 337 19.26 8.90 2.81
CA GLY A 337 20.34 9.02 1.82
C GLY A 337 19.87 8.77 0.38
N LEU A 338 19.52 9.86 -0.29
CA LEU A 338 19.53 10.12 -1.74
C LEU A 338 19.25 8.92 -2.69
N ALA A 339 17.97 8.67 -2.96
CA ALA A 339 17.52 8.09 -4.23
C ALA A 339 16.15 8.67 -4.59
N GLU A 340 16.04 9.38 -5.72
CA GLU A 340 14.83 10.07 -6.21
C GLU A 340 13.65 9.13 -6.58
N ASP A 341 13.64 7.88 -6.11
CA ASP A 341 12.54 6.93 -6.35
C ASP A 341 12.37 5.86 -5.26
N SER A 342 13.04 6.02 -4.10
CA SER A 342 12.73 5.20 -2.93
C SER A 342 11.62 5.89 -2.16
N ASP A 343 10.42 5.32 -2.25
CA ASP A 343 9.25 5.75 -1.51
C ASP A 343 9.59 5.80 0.00
N GLU A 344 9.58 7.01 0.55
CA GLU A 344 9.65 7.29 1.99
C GLU A 344 8.40 6.67 2.64
N GLU A 345 8.52 5.46 3.15
CA GLU A 345 7.50 4.85 4.01
C GLU A 345 7.88 5.14 5.45
N GLU A 346 7.12 6.04 6.10
CA GLU A 346 7.04 6.11 7.56
C GLU A 346 6.68 4.70 8.05
N GLY A 347 7.57 4.08 8.82
CA GLY A 347 7.35 2.75 9.37
C GLY A 347 6.03 2.68 10.14
N ALA A 348 5.47 1.48 10.26
CA ALA A 348 4.33 1.22 11.12
C ALA A 348 4.70 1.50 12.59
N ASP A 349 4.63 2.77 13.00
CA ASP A 349 4.64 3.16 14.40
C ASP A 349 3.56 2.35 15.10
N LEU A 350 3.93 1.67 16.18
CA LEU A 350 2.96 1.00 17.06
C LEU A 350 1.90 2.03 17.45
N ILE A 351 0.68 1.81 16.97
CA ILE A 351 -0.47 2.63 17.34
C ILE A 351 -0.75 2.31 18.80
N ASP A 352 -1.01 3.36 19.60
CA ASP A 352 -1.46 3.17 20.97
C ASP A 352 -2.75 2.31 20.97
N GLU A 353 -2.83 1.35 21.89
CA GLU A 353 -3.94 0.40 21.94
C GLU A 353 -5.29 1.08 22.14
N ALA A 354 -5.33 2.18 22.92
CA ALA A 354 -6.54 2.96 23.13
C ALA A 354 -6.88 3.80 21.89
N ASP A 355 -5.89 4.33 21.18
CA ASP A 355 -6.10 5.02 19.90
C ASP A 355 -6.69 4.07 18.84
N ALA A 356 -6.15 2.85 18.72
CA ALA A 356 -6.65 1.84 17.78
C ALA A 356 -8.11 1.43 18.11
N LEU A 357 -8.40 1.20 19.39
CA LEU A 357 -9.76 0.87 19.84
C LEU A 357 -10.75 2.03 19.61
N THR A 358 -10.32 3.27 19.85
CA THR A 358 -11.16 4.46 19.65
C THR A 358 -11.41 4.73 18.16
N SER A 359 -10.41 4.55 17.30
CA SER A 359 -10.55 4.60 15.82
C SER A 359 -11.57 3.56 15.33
N TRP A 360 -11.47 2.33 15.82
CA TRP A 360 -12.44 1.29 15.52
C TRP A 360 -13.86 1.67 15.98
N ALA A 361 -14.01 2.25 17.17
CA ALA A 361 -15.31 2.70 17.68
C ALA A 361 -15.94 3.82 16.82
N VAL A 362 -15.12 4.73 16.26
CA VAL A 362 -15.58 5.68 15.23
C VAL A 362 -16.14 4.92 14.03
N GLY A 363 -15.41 3.91 13.55
CA GLY A 363 -15.83 3.03 12.46
C GLY A 363 -17.15 2.29 12.75
N VAL A 364 -17.38 1.86 13.98
CA VAL A 364 -18.68 1.28 14.40
C VAL A 364 -19.79 2.33 14.36
N ALA A 365 -19.54 3.52 14.92
CA ALA A 365 -20.53 4.61 14.99
C ALA A 365 -20.99 5.10 13.60
N VAL A 366 -20.09 5.15 12.62
CA VAL A 366 -20.44 5.51 11.23
C VAL A 366 -21.08 4.36 10.44
N GLY A 367 -21.04 3.12 10.96
CA GLY A 367 -21.61 1.94 10.29
C GLY A 367 -20.64 1.17 9.39
N ARG A 368 -19.33 1.31 9.59
CA ARG A 368 -18.31 0.56 8.84
C ARG A 368 -17.92 -0.77 9.48
N PHE A 369 -17.76 -0.80 10.80
CA PHE A 369 -17.34 -1.99 11.53
C PHE A 369 -18.46 -2.63 12.33
N ASP A 370 -18.39 -3.95 12.50
CA ASP A 370 -19.36 -4.72 13.25
C ASP A 370 -18.89 -4.98 14.69
N TRP A 371 -19.63 -4.45 15.66
CA TRP A 371 -19.35 -4.61 17.09
C TRP A 371 -19.72 -6.00 17.61
N ARG A 372 -20.59 -6.75 16.91
CA ARG A 372 -21.10 -8.05 17.37
C ARG A 372 -20.05 -9.15 17.44
N LEU A 373 -18.91 -8.99 16.75
CA LEU A 373 -17.75 -9.87 16.95
C LEU A 373 -17.16 -9.71 18.36
N ALA A 374 -17.14 -8.48 18.89
CA ALA A 374 -16.58 -8.21 20.21
C ALA A 374 -17.49 -8.68 21.35
N THR A 375 -18.79 -8.86 21.09
CA THR A 375 -19.78 -9.34 22.07
C THR A 375 -20.17 -10.81 21.89
N ASN A 376 -19.57 -11.51 20.92
CA ASN A 376 -19.91 -12.89 20.51
C ASN A 376 -21.36 -13.08 20.01
N GLU A 377 -22.06 -12.00 19.65
CA GLU A 377 -23.37 -12.08 18.98
C GLU A 377 -23.25 -12.51 17.52
N ARG A 378 -22.07 -12.31 16.92
CA ARG A 378 -21.69 -12.84 15.62
C ARG A 378 -20.43 -13.68 15.77
N ALA A 379 -20.44 -14.89 15.21
CA ALA A 379 -19.24 -15.71 15.14
C ALA A 379 -18.23 -15.12 14.14
N ALA A 380 -16.94 -15.21 14.46
CA ALA A 380 -15.90 -14.89 13.48
C ALA A 380 -15.97 -15.88 12.31
N PRO A 381 -15.80 -15.42 11.05
CA PRO A 381 -15.73 -16.32 9.90
C PRO A 381 -14.48 -17.21 10.00
N SER A 382 -14.52 -18.36 9.32
CA SER A 382 -13.35 -19.23 9.20
C SER A 382 -12.19 -18.51 8.50
N GLU A 383 -10.96 -18.93 8.78
CA GLU A 383 -9.81 -18.47 8.01
C GLU A 383 -10.00 -18.84 6.52
N PRO A 384 -9.84 -17.88 5.59
CA PRO A 384 -9.90 -18.16 4.16
C PRO A 384 -8.70 -19.01 3.72
N ASP A 385 -8.84 -19.69 2.58
CA ASP A 385 -7.68 -20.33 1.97
C ASP A 385 -6.67 -19.26 1.54
N PRO A 386 -5.35 -19.49 1.67
CA PRO A 386 -4.34 -18.50 1.31
C PRO A 386 -4.42 -17.94 -0.12
N PHE A 387 -4.90 -18.75 -1.07
CA PHE A 387 -5.01 -18.35 -2.46
C PHE A 387 -6.44 -17.95 -2.88
N ASP A 388 -7.41 -17.94 -1.96
CA ASP A 388 -8.76 -17.42 -2.21
C ASP A 388 -8.74 -15.97 -2.65
N ALA A 389 -9.72 -15.55 -3.46
CA ALA A 389 -9.83 -14.15 -3.83
C ALA A 389 -10.03 -13.28 -2.58
N LEU A 390 -9.40 -12.10 -2.57
CA LEU A 390 -9.54 -11.17 -1.44
C LEU A 390 -11.01 -10.77 -1.26
N PRO A 391 -11.50 -10.72 -0.02
CA PRO A 391 -12.89 -10.39 0.24
C PRO A 391 -13.14 -8.90 -0.01
N THR A 392 -14.35 -8.55 -0.45
CA THR A 392 -14.74 -7.14 -0.65
C THR A 392 -14.93 -6.39 0.67
N LYS A 393 -15.11 -7.12 1.78
CA LYS A 393 -15.18 -6.62 3.16
C LYS A 393 -14.34 -7.51 4.07
N SER A 394 -13.58 -6.91 4.97
CA SER A 394 -12.87 -7.68 5.99
C SER A 394 -13.84 -8.31 6.99
N ALA A 395 -13.38 -9.32 7.72
CA ALA A 395 -14.21 -9.99 8.72
C ALA A 395 -14.80 -9.01 9.75
N GLY A 396 -14.06 -7.96 10.13
CA GLY A 396 -14.48 -6.94 11.08
C GLY A 396 -15.47 -5.91 10.54
N MET A 397 -15.72 -5.88 9.24
CA MET A 397 -16.68 -4.94 8.63
C MET A 397 -18.13 -5.39 8.81
N LEU A 398 -19.02 -4.41 8.77
CA LEU A 398 -20.46 -4.60 8.82
C LEU A 398 -20.97 -5.32 7.55
N PRO A 399 -21.65 -6.48 7.67
CA PRO A 399 -22.31 -7.13 6.55
C PRO A 399 -23.40 -6.24 5.91
N ASP A 400 -23.66 -6.38 4.61
CA ASP A 400 -24.64 -5.54 3.90
C ASP A 400 -26.09 -5.73 4.36
N ASP A 401 -26.41 -6.92 4.84
CA ASP A 401 -27.74 -7.29 5.35
C ASP A 401 -27.94 -6.93 6.84
N ALA A 402 -26.91 -6.39 7.48
CA ALA A 402 -26.91 -6.17 8.92
C ALA A 402 -27.16 -4.69 9.28
N GLU A 403 -27.98 -4.46 10.30
CA GLU A 403 -28.23 -3.10 10.79
C GLU A 403 -26.96 -2.50 11.43
N PRO A 404 -26.62 -1.24 11.12
CA PRO A 404 -25.50 -0.55 11.75
C PRO A 404 -25.80 -0.27 13.22
N PHE A 405 -24.74 -0.03 14.01
CA PHE A 405 -24.89 0.37 15.42
C PHE A 405 -25.73 1.65 15.57
N HIS A 406 -25.57 2.60 14.65
CA HIS A 406 -26.31 3.85 14.61
C HIS A 406 -26.72 4.18 13.16
N ILE A 407 -28.02 4.32 12.93
CA ILE A 407 -28.57 4.65 11.61
C ILE A 407 -28.24 6.12 11.29
N ASN A 408 -27.57 6.35 10.17
CA ASN A 408 -27.14 7.68 9.74
C ASN A 408 -27.03 7.76 8.21
N SER A 409 -26.95 8.97 7.67
CA SER A 409 -26.84 9.24 6.22
C SER A 409 -25.38 9.43 5.76
N GLY A 410 -24.41 8.86 6.48
CA GLY A 410 -22.98 9.10 6.27
C GLY A 410 -22.46 10.41 6.89
N ILE A 411 -23.24 11.04 7.79
CA ILE A 411 -22.87 12.28 8.49
C ILE A 411 -23.13 12.09 9.99
N LEU A 412 -22.09 12.33 10.79
CA LEU A 412 -22.18 12.50 12.24
C LEU A 412 -21.69 13.89 12.63
N VAL A 413 -21.87 14.28 13.89
CA VAL A 413 -21.53 15.63 14.37
C VAL A 413 -20.83 15.56 15.72
N ASP A 414 -19.92 16.50 15.97
CA ASP A 414 -19.45 16.83 17.31
C ASP A 414 -20.37 17.93 17.89
N ASP A 415 -21.48 17.51 18.49
CA ASP A 415 -22.43 18.41 19.14
C ASP A 415 -23.16 17.75 20.31
N LEU A 416 -22.90 18.24 21.52
CA LEU A 416 -23.43 17.66 22.75
C LEU A 416 -24.97 17.71 22.76
N GLY A 417 -25.58 16.54 22.97
CA GLY A 417 -27.03 16.38 23.02
C GLY A 417 -27.69 16.14 21.65
N HIS A 418 -26.93 16.17 20.57
CA HIS A 418 -27.43 15.78 19.25
C HIS A 418 -27.57 14.24 19.13
N SER A 419 -28.59 13.76 18.40
CA SER A 419 -28.78 12.31 18.18
C SER A 419 -27.62 11.67 17.42
N HIS A 420 -26.93 12.43 16.58
CA HIS A 420 -25.75 12.02 15.81
C HIS A 420 -24.42 12.45 16.44
N ASP A 421 -24.39 12.75 17.75
CA ASP A 421 -23.17 13.15 18.47
C ASP A 421 -22.13 12.02 18.51
N LEU A 422 -21.06 12.14 17.73
CA LEU A 422 -20.05 11.10 17.54
C LEU A 422 -19.33 10.74 18.84
N ALA A 423 -19.03 11.72 19.71
CA ALA A 423 -18.36 11.43 20.98
C ALA A 423 -19.22 10.54 21.88
N ARG A 424 -20.51 10.84 22.01
CA ARG A 424 -21.48 10.02 22.75
C ARG A 424 -21.61 8.62 22.13
N LEU A 425 -21.72 8.53 20.80
CA LEU A 425 -21.84 7.24 20.12
C LEU A 425 -20.62 6.35 20.36
N ILE A 426 -19.41 6.91 20.35
CA ILE A 426 -18.19 6.17 20.70
C ILE A 426 -18.30 5.64 22.14
N GLU A 427 -18.62 6.49 23.11
CA GLU A 427 -18.79 6.07 24.52
C GLU A 427 -19.84 4.94 24.66
N GLU A 428 -20.93 4.99 23.89
CA GLU A 428 -21.95 3.94 23.84
C GLU A 428 -21.43 2.64 23.21
N VAL A 429 -20.56 2.71 22.19
CA VAL A 429 -19.88 1.54 21.63
C VAL A 429 -18.99 0.90 22.68
N PHE A 430 -18.19 1.68 23.40
CA PHE A 430 -17.35 1.19 24.51
C PHE A 430 -18.18 0.49 25.58
N ALA A 431 -19.29 1.11 26.00
CA ALA A 431 -20.22 0.51 26.95
C ALA A 431 -20.86 -0.79 26.41
N ARG A 432 -21.22 -0.81 25.12
CA ARG A 432 -21.81 -1.99 24.48
C ARG A 432 -20.88 -3.19 24.49
N VAL A 433 -19.59 -2.97 24.25
CA VAL A 433 -18.59 -4.04 24.20
C VAL A 433 -17.88 -4.27 25.52
N ASP A 434 -18.35 -3.68 26.62
CA ASP A 434 -17.73 -3.81 27.94
C ASP A 434 -16.22 -3.51 27.90
N ALA A 435 -15.88 -2.35 27.34
CA ALA A 435 -14.52 -1.83 27.28
C ALA A 435 -14.42 -0.48 27.99
N PRO A 436 -13.30 -0.18 28.67
CA PRO A 436 -13.14 1.10 29.37
C PRO A 436 -13.04 2.25 28.36
N VAL A 437 -13.77 3.33 28.61
CA VAL A 437 -13.67 4.55 27.80
C VAL A 437 -12.32 5.23 28.06
N PRO A 438 -11.48 5.43 27.02
CA PRO A 438 -10.18 6.06 27.19
C PRO A 438 -10.31 7.58 27.25
N GLY A 439 -9.98 8.16 28.40
CA GLY A 439 -9.83 9.60 28.55
C GLY A 439 -11.06 10.43 28.13
N ASP A 440 -10.81 11.59 27.51
CA ASP A 440 -11.85 12.49 26.98
C ASP A 440 -11.98 12.28 25.46
N VAL A 441 -12.99 11.52 25.06
CA VAL A 441 -13.25 11.15 23.66
C VAL A 441 -13.46 12.38 22.78
N ARG A 442 -14.18 13.39 23.25
CA ARG A 442 -14.46 14.60 22.46
C ARG A 442 -13.18 15.39 22.21
N ARG A 443 -12.35 15.55 23.24
CA ARG A 443 -11.03 16.19 23.08
C ARG A 443 -10.16 15.44 22.08
N TRP A 444 -10.13 14.11 22.16
CA TRP A 444 -9.36 13.26 21.25
C TRP A 444 -9.84 13.40 19.80
N LEU A 445 -11.17 13.37 19.56
CA LEU A 445 -11.76 13.57 18.24
C LEU A 445 -11.34 14.90 17.61
N ARG A 446 -11.35 15.99 18.38
CA ARG A 446 -11.02 17.34 17.89
C ARG A 446 -9.55 17.54 17.55
N ARG A 447 -8.64 16.83 18.23
CA ARG A 447 -7.20 17.10 18.16
C ARG A 447 -6.40 15.99 17.49
N ASP A 448 -6.68 14.74 17.85
CA ASP A 448 -5.76 13.61 17.64
C ASP A 448 -6.28 12.65 16.56
N PHE A 449 -7.61 12.50 16.44
CA PHE A 449 -8.19 11.49 15.56
C PHE A 449 -7.86 11.68 14.08
N PHE A 450 -8.08 12.87 13.51
CA PHE A 450 -7.86 13.05 12.06
C PHE A 450 -6.39 12.90 11.64
N PRO A 451 -5.39 13.44 12.37
CA PRO A 451 -3.98 13.12 12.12
C PRO A 451 -3.68 11.62 12.14
N LEU A 452 -4.18 10.91 13.15
CA LEU A 452 -4.05 9.46 13.25
C LEU A 452 -4.67 8.76 12.03
N HIS A 453 -5.93 9.07 11.74
CA HIS A 453 -6.68 8.51 10.60
C HIS A 453 -5.99 8.81 9.26
N LEU A 454 -5.49 10.03 9.07
CA LEU A 454 -4.73 10.37 7.86
C LEU A 454 -3.50 9.48 7.71
N ARG A 455 -2.75 9.22 8.79
CA ARG A 455 -1.58 8.33 8.77
C ARG A 455 -1.97 6.89 8.45
N LEU A 456 -2.99 6.34 9.13
CA LEU A 456 -3.43 4.95 8.96
C LEU A 456 -3.96 4.64 7.56
N TYR A 457 -4.62 5.61 6.93
CA TYR A 457 -5.20 5.51 5.59
C TYR A 457 -4.32 6.16 4.53
N SER A 458 -3.04 6.34 4.82
CA SER A 458 -2.06 6.72 3.81
C SER A 458 -1.09 5.57 3.61
N LYS A 459 -0.89 5.17 2.35
CA LYS A 459 0.09 4.16 1.96
C LYS A 459 0.94 4.70 0.82
N SER A 460 2.26 4.67 0.99
CA SER A 460 3.20 5.31 0.07
C SER A 460 2.75 6.76 -0.23
N ARG A 461 2.67 7.16 -1.49
CA ARG A 461 2.24 8.51 -1.91
C ARG A 461 0.72 8.71 -1.92
N ARG A 462 -0.07 7.66 -1.65
CA ARG A 462 -1.54 7.70 -1.67
C ARG A 462 -2.05 8.08 -0.29
N LYS A 463 -2.73 9.23 -0.20
CA LYS A 463 -3.38 9.71 1.03
C LYS A 463 -4.89 9.55 0.90
N ALA A 464 -5.49 8.72 1.72
CA ALA A 464 -6.87 8.29 1.56
C ALA A 464 -7.71 8.28 2.87
N PRO A 465 -7.66 9.33 3.71
CA PRO A 465 -8.51 9.39 4.90
C PRO A 465 -10.00 9.35 4.49
N ILE A 466 -10.76 8.38 5.00
CA ILE A 466 -12.19 8.23 4.67
C ILE A 466 -13.19 8.84 5.67
N TYR A 467 -12.70 9.46 6.75
CA TYR A 467 -13.52 10.20 7.72
C TYR A 467 -13.10 11.67 7.67
N TRP A 468 -14.02 12.55 7.28
CA TRP A 468 -13.69 13.93 6.96
C TRP A 468 -14.28 14.90 7.98
N PRO A 469 -13.45 15.60 8.76
CA PRO A 469 -13.92 16.67 9.64
C PRO A 469 -14.09 17.97 8.84
N LEU A 470 -15.34 18.33 8.56
CA LEU A 470 -15.69 19.65 8.06
C LEU A 470 -16.09 20.52 9.26
N SER A 471 -15.24 21.48 9.59
CA SER A 471 -15.35 22.24 10.83
C SER A 471 -15.58 23.72 10.59
N THR A 472 -16.15 24.38 11.59
CA THR A 472 -16.04 25.83 11.72
C THR A 472 -14.57 26.26 11.88
N PRO A 473 -14.22 27.54 11.61
CA PRO A 473 -12.84 28.03 11.75
C PRO A 473 -12.20 27.77 13.12
N SER A 474 -12.99 27.89 14.20
CA SER A 474 -12.52 27.57 15.56
C SER A 474 -12.45 26.07 15.88
N GLY A 475 -13.09 25.20 15.08
CA GLY A 475 -13.26 23.78 15.39
C GLY A 475 -14.28 23.50 16.50
N SER A 476 -15.11 24.49 16.86
CA SER A 476 -16.13 24.36 17.91
C SER A 476 -17.33 23.51 17.49
N TYR A 477 -17.59 23.43 16.18
CA TYR A 477 -18.61 22.57 15.58
C TYR A 477 -18.02 21.84 14.36
N THR A 478 -18.14 20.53 14.34
CA THR A 478 -17.56 19.67 13.30
C THR A 478 -18.55 18.64 12.81
N LEU A 479 -18.74 18.58 11.50
CA LEU A 479 -19.41 17.48 10.82
C LEU A 479 -18.37 16.45 10.40
N TRP A 480 -18.65 15.17 10.67
CA TRP A 480 -17.84 14.03 10.26
C TRP A 480 -18.52 13.31 9.11
N LEU A 481 -17.98 13.46 7.91
CA LEU A 481 -18.50 12.81 6.71
C LEU A 481 -17.79 11.48 6.47
N TYR A 482 -18.56 10.46 6.12
CA TYR A 482 -18.04 9.15 5.71
C TYR A 482 -17.93 9.09 4.18
N TYR A 483 -16.69 9.07 3.66
CA TYR A 483 -16.39 9.15 2.23
C TYR A 483 -17.15 8.10 1.37
N PRO A 484 -17.21 6.81 1.75
CA PRO A 484 -17.97 5.80 0.99
C PRO A 484 -19.47 6.09 0.84
N SER A 485 -20.07 6.91 1.72
CA SER A 485 -21.49 7.26 1.66
C SER A 485 -21.78 8.60 0.97
N LEU A 486 -20.77 9.25 0.38
CA LEU A 486 -20.97 10.53 -0.29
C LEU A 486 -21.89 10.40 -1.51
N THR A 487 -22.78 11.37 -1.64
CA THR A 487 -23.65 11.54 -2.79
C THR A 487 -23.69 13.01 -3.19
N SER A 488 -24.34 13.29 -4.32
CA SER A 488 -24.60 14.68 -4.74
C SER A 488 -25.51 15.45 -3.76
N GLN A 489 -26.16 14.77 -2.81
CA GLN A 489 -27.03 15.38 -1.79
C GLN A 489 -26.34 15.59 -0.44
N THR A 490 -25.13 15.06 -0.24
CA THR A 490 -24.48 15.09 1.08
C THR A 490 -24.31 16.50 1.63
N LEU A 491 -23.89 17.47 0.80
CA LEU A 491 -23.69 18.85 1.28
C LEU A 491 -25.02 19.55 1.59
N TYR A 492 -26.09 19.25 0.85
CA TYR A 492 -27.43 19.75 1.16
C TYR A 492 -27.97 19.14 2.47
N THR A 493 -27.76 17.84 2.66
CA THR A 493 -28.13 17.11 3.88
C THR A 493 -27.39 17.67 5.09
N ALA A 494 -26.07 17.91 4.97
CA ALA A 494 -25.26 18.55 6.00
C ALA A 494 -25.83 19.92 6.44
N VAL A 495 -26.30 20.71 5.49
CA VAL A 495 -26.92 22.02 5.78
C VAL A 495 -28.29 21.86 6.42
N ASN A 496 -29.19 21.13 5.77
CA ASN A 496 -30.61 21.06 6.15
C ASN A 496 -30.83 20.35 7.49
N ASP A 497 -30.07 19.27 7.74
CA ASP A 497 -30.35 18.36 8.85
C ASP A 497 -29.46 18.63 10.07
N PHE A 498 -28.33 19.31 9.89
CA PHE A 498 -27.37 19.58 10.96
C PHE A 498 -27.17 21.08 11.20
N ILE A 499 -26.73 21.83 10.20
CA ILE A 499 -26.32 23.24 10.41
C ILE A 499 -27.51 24.16 10.63
N ASP A 500 -28.56 24.09 9.80
CA ASP A 500 -29.73 24.96 9.94
C ASP A 500 -30.49 24.73 11.27
N PRO A 501 -30.73 23.49 11.72
CA PRO A 501 -31.28 23.23 13.04
C PRO A 501 -30.40 23.77 14.16
N LYS A 502 -29.08 23.57 14.09
CA LYS A 502 -28.15 24.11 15.09
C LYS A 502 -28.17 25.63 15.12
N LEU A 503 -28.14 26.27 13.96
CA LEU A 503 -28.17 27.72 13.84
C LEU A 503 -29.47 28.30 14.41
N LYS A 504 -30.62 27.67 14.16
CA LYS A 504 -31.90 28.05 14.79
C LYS A 504 -31.89 27.91 16.31
N HIS A 505 -31.16 26.93 16.85
CA HIS A 505 -31.02 26.76 18.29
C HIS A 505 -30.11 27.84 18.89
N VAL A 506 -28.89 27.98 18.35
CA VAL A 506 -27.92 28.99 18.79
C VAL A 506 -28.50 30.40 18.66
N GLY A 507 -29.18 30.72 17.56
CA GLY A 507 -29.82 32.03 17.37
C GLY A 507 -30.91 32.33 18.41
N ARG A 508 -31.69 31.33 18.85
CA ARG A 508 -32.66 31.49 19.95
C ARG A 508 -31.96 31.80 21.27
N ASP A 509 -30.87 31.10 21.58
CA ASP A 509 -30.12 31.30 22.82
C ASP A 509 -29.42 32.68 22.84
N VAL A 510 -28.84 33.09 21.70
CA VAL A 510 -28.28 34.43 21.50
C VAL A 510 -29.37 35.50 21.68
N SER A 511 -30.56 35.33 21.11
CA SER A 511 -31.68 36.25 21.30
C SER A 511 -32.12 36.33 22.75
N SER A 512 -32.25 35.20 23.45
CA SER A 512 -32.64 35.17 24.86
C SER A 512 -31.62 35.88 25.76
N LEU A 513 -30.33 35.63 25.56
CA LEU A 513 -29.27 36.35 26.27
C LEU A 513 -29.23 37.83 25.91
N ARG A 514 -29.51 38.18 24.64
CA ARG A 514 -29.61 39.58 24.21
C ARG A 514 -30.71 40.32 24.96
N GLU A 515 -31.88 39.71 25.09
CA GLU A 515 -33.05 40.26 25.80
C GLU A 515 -32.80 40.50 27.29
N LYS A 516 -31.97 39.68 27.94
CA LYS A 516 -31.53 39.95 29.33
C LYS A 516 -30.79 41.29 29.49
N GLY A 517 -30.22 41.85 28.42
CA GLY A 517 -29.59 43.17 28.42
C GLY A 517 -28.60 43.36 29.56
N GLY A 518 -28.79 44.41 30.37
CA GLY A 518 -27.95 44.70 31.55
C GLY A 518 -28.18 43.80 32.76
N ALA A 519 -29.13 42.86 32.71
CA ALA A 519 -29.35 41.86 33.76
C ALA A 519 -28.53 40.57 33.54
N ARG A 520 -27.66 40.53 32.53
CA ARG A 520 -26.73 39.42 32.31
C ARG A 520 -25.73 39.33 33.46
N SER A 521 -25.53 38.11 33.96
CA SER A 521 -24.38 37.80 34.79
C SER A 521 -23.10 37.80 33.96
N ARG A 522 -21.93 37.77 34.62
CA ARG A 522 -20.64 37.57 33.94
C ARG A 522 -20.59 36.27 33.13
N GLU A 523 -21.29 35.24 33.59
CA GLU A 523 -21.41 33.95 32.88
C GLU A 523 -22.31 34.08 31.64
N ASP A 524 -23.42 34.82 31.76
CA ASP A 524 -24.31 35.15 30.63
C ASP A 524 -23.57 35.99 29.56
N GLU A 525 -22.71 36.93 29.96
CA GLU A 525 -21.88 37.71 29.03
C GLU A 525 -20.91 36.81 28.25
N LYS A 526 -20.18 35.94 28.96
CA LYS A 526 -19.25 35.00 28.33
C LYS A 526 -19.97 34.01 27.39
N ALA A 527 -21.11 33.48 27.81
CA ALA A 527 -21.93 32.60 26.98
C ALA A 527 -22.46 33.32 25.73
N PHE A 528 -22.88 34.58 25.88
CA PHE A 528 -23.35 35.40 24.76
C PHE A 528 -22.25 35.63 23.71
N GLU A 529 -21.02 35.95 24.14
CA GLU A 529 -19.87 36.11 23.22
C GLU A 529 -19.55 34.83 22.47
N ILE A 530 -19.50 33.68 23.17
CA ILE A 530 -19.21 32.37 22.57
C ILE A 530 -20.30 31.98 21.56
N LEU A 531 -21.57 32.12 21.93
CA LEU A 531 -22.69 31.76 21.07
C LEU A 531 -22.81 32.69 19.86
N GLN A 532 -22.52 33.99 20.02
CA GLN A 532 -22.49 34.93 18.90
C GLN A 532 -21.37 34.62 17.92
N ALA A 533 -20.17 34.25 18.40
CA ALA A 533 -19.09 33.80 17.55
C ALA A 533 -19.45 32.50 16.81
N LEU A 534 -20.02 31.52 17.52
CA LEU A 534 -20.49 30.27 16.92
C LEU A 534 -21.59 30.50 15.87
N GLU A 535 -22.54 31.39 16.12
CA GLU A 535 -23.60 31.75 15.17
C GLU A 535 -23.02 32.24 13.84
N LEU A 536 -22.02 33.13 13.89
CA LEU A 536 -21.34 33.65 12.71
C LEU A 536 -20.55 32.56 11.96
N GLU A 537 -19.84 31.70 12.70
CA GLU A 537 -19.09 30.59 12.10
C GLU A 537 -20.00 29.55 11.45
N LEU A 538 -21.17 29.26 12.04
CA LEU A 538 -22.16 28.36 11.46
C LEU A 538 -22.77 28.93 10.18
N ILE A 539 -22.99 30.25 10.12
CA ILE A 539 -23.42 30.95 8.89
C ILE A 539 -22.35 30.80 7.81
N GLU A 540 -21.06 31.03 8.13
CA GLU A 540 -19.96 30.89 7.17
C GLU A 540 -19.83 29.45 6.65
N LEU A 541 -19.94 28.46 7.54
CA LEU A 541 -19.91 27.04 7.17
C LEU A 541 -21.09 26.69 6.25
N ARG A 542 -22.31 27.11 6.61
CA ARG A 542 -23.51 26.91 5.79
C ARG A 542 -23.36 27.51 4.39
N ASP A 543 -22.99 28.79 4.33
CA ASP A 543 -22.92 29.53 3.07
C ASP A 543 -21.80 28.96 2.18
N THR A 544 -20.69 28.50 2.77
CA THR A 544 -19.63 27.80 2.03
C THR A 544 -20.12 26.48 1.45
N LEU A 545 -20.83 25.66 2.21
CA LEU A 545 -21.38 24.39 1.72
C LEU A 545 -22.42 24.63 0.60
N LEU A 546 -23.35 25.58 0.78
CA LEU A 546 -24.37 25.92 -0.22
C LEU A 546 -23.78 26.52 -1.49
N ARG A 547 -22.62 27.18 -1.42
CA ARG A 547 -21.88 27.65 -2.61
C ARG A 547 -21.30 26.48 -3.42
N ILE A 548 -20.88 25.40 -2.76
CA ILE A 548 -20.23 24.25 -3.39
C ILE A 548 -21.26 23.23 -3.90
N ALA A 549 -22.33 22.99 -3.13
CA ALA A 549 -23.33 21.94 -3.36
C ALA A 549 -23.97 21.88 -4.76
N PRO A 550 -24.28 23.00 -5.45
CA PRO A 550 -24.94 22.94 -6.76
C PRO A 550 -24.15 22.20 -7.82
N ILE A 551 -22.82 22.34 -7.79
CA ILE A 551 -21.89 21.78 -8.79
C ILE A 551 -21.24 20.47 -8.27
N TYR A 552 -21.19 20.27 -6.96
CA TYR A 552 -20.52 19.12 -6.35
C TYR A 552 -21.19 17.80 -6.75
N ARG A 553 -20.48 16.99 -7.53
CA ARG A 553 -20.86 15.64 -7.95
C ARG A 553 -19.72 14.68 -7.60
N PRO A 554 -19.66 14.17 -6.35
CA PRO A 554 -18.59 13.28 -5.94
C PRO A 554 -18.68 11.96 -6.72
N ASN A 555 -17.53 11.38 -7.03
CA ASN A 555 -17.41 10.05 -7.65
C ASN A 555 -16.23 9.32 -6.99
N HIS A 556 -16.46 8.13 -6.45
CA HIS A 556 -15.45 7.34 -5.74
C HIS A 556 -14.28 6.93 -6.65
N ASP A 557 -14.51 6.79 -7.95
CA ASP A 557 -13.46 6.48 -8.91
C ASP A 557 -12.42 7.61 -9.05
N ASP A 558 -12.75 8.84 -8.65
CA ASP A 558 -11.79 9.96 -8.64
C ASP A 558 -10.81 9.86 -7.45
N GLY A 559 -11.16 9.06 -6.44
CA GLY A 559 -10.40 8.88 -5.22
C GLY A 559 -10.60 9.97 -4.16
N VAL A 560 -10.15 9.68 -2.94
CA VAL A 560 -10.40 10.52 -1.76
C VAL A 560 -9.89 11.95 -1.94
N GLN A 561 -8.63 12.11 -2.38
CA GLN A 561 -7.98 13.42 -2.46
C GLN A 561 -8.67 14.36 -3.46
N ILE A 562 -9.07 13.87 -4.63
CA ILE A 562 -9.79 14.66 -5.64
C ILE A 562 -11.20 15.00 -5.14
N THR A 563 -11.90 14.02 -4.57
CA THR A 563 -13.29 14.18 -4.10
C THR A 563 -13.39 15.19 -2.95
N ALA A 564 -12.37 15.27 -2.09
CA ALA A 564 -12.29 16.23 -0.99
C ALA A 564 -11.77 17.62 -1.41
N ALA A 565 -11.13 17.75 -2.58
CA ALA A 565 -10.44 18.97 -2.99
C ALA A 565 -11.33 20.25 -2.98
N PRO A 566 -12.59 20.25 -3.44
CA PRO A 566 -13.44 21.45 -3.37
C PRO A 566 -13.71 21.94 -1.94
N LEU A 567 -13.62 21.04 -0.95
CA LEU A 567 -13.93 21.28 0.45
C LEU A 567 -12.71 21.71 1.27
N TRP A 568 -11.56 21.95 0.63
CA TRP A 568 -10.26 22.16 1.31
C TRP A 568 -10.28 23.23 2.42
N GLN A 569 -11.11 24.27 2.26
CA GLN A 569 -11.24 25.38 3.23
C GLN A 569 -11.80 24.94 4.58
N LEU A 570 -12.59 23.86 4.59
CA LEU A 570 -13.34 23.38 5.74
C LEU A 570 -12.56 22.38 6.61
N PHE A 571 -11.40 21.90 6.14
CA PHE A 571 -10.53 21.01 6.91
C PHE A 571 -9.62 21.82 7.85
N GLY A 572 -9.67 21.53 9.14
CA GLY A 572 -8.82 22.17 10.16
C GLY A 572 -7.34 21.74 10.11
N HIS A 573 -7.06 20.50 9.68
CA HIS A 573 -5.71 19.95 9.64
C HIS A 573 -4.86 20.55 8.50
N LYS A 574 -3.91 21.43 8.86
CA LYS A 574 -3.16 22.26 7.91
C LYS A 574 -2.37 21.49 6.83
N PRO A 575 -1.65 20.40 7.15
CA PRO A 575 -0.97 19.60 6.13
C PRO A 575 -1.93 19.03 5.08
N TRP A 576 -3.08 18.50 5.51
CA TRP A 576 -4.08 17.95 4.59
C TRP A 576 -4.79 19.05 3.79
N GLN A 577 -5.15 20.14 4.45
CA GLN A 577 -5.71 21.33 3.80
C GLN A 577 -4.81 21.84 2.67
N LYS A 578 -3.48 21.85 2.87
CA LYS A 578 -2.53 22.23 1.83
C LYS A 578 -2.56 21.27 0.64
N VAL A 579 -2.52 19.96 0.90
CA VAL A 579 -2.61 18.92 -0.15
C VAL A 579 -3.89 19.08 -0.98
N LEU A 580 -5.03 19.28 -0.32
CA LEU A 580 -6.31 19.48 -1.00
C LEU A 580 -6.36 20.78 -1.81
N LYS A 581 -5.82 21.88 -1.27
CA LYS A 581 -5.72 23.15 -1.99
C LYS A 581 -4.86 23.03 -3.25
N ASP A 582 -3.70 22.37 -3.14
CA ASP A 582 -2.82 22.13 -4.28
C ASP A 582 -3.50 21.24 -5.33
N THR A 583 -4.28 20.25 -4.87
CA THR A 583 -5.10 19.39 -5.74
C THR A 583 -6.19 20.18 -6.46
N TRP A 584 -6.88 21.07 -5.75
CA TRP A 584 -7.90 21.95 -6.31
C TRP A 584 -7.34 22.87 -7.39
N VAL A 585 -6.16 23.46 -7.17
CA VAL A 585 -5.47 24.28 -8.18
C VAL A 585 -5.11 23.48 -9.44
N LYS A 586 -4.73 22.20 -9.29
CA LYS A 586 -4.45 21.31 -10.42
C LYS A 586 -5.73 20.91 -11.19
N LEU A 587 -6.85 20.71 -10.49
CA LEU A 587 -8.18 20.55 -11.10
C LEU A 587 -8.56 21.80 -11.91
N GLU A 588 -8.37 23.00 -11.35
CA GLU A 588 -8.63 24.27 -12.04
C GLU A 588 -7.79 24.44 -13.31
N LYS A 589 -6.54 23.96 -13.31
CA LYS A 589 -5.66 23.98 -14.48
C LYS A 589 -5.97 22.90 -15.52
N GLY A 590 -6.68 21.84 -15.13
CA GLY A 590 -7.04 20.72 -16.00
C GLY A 590 -6.01 19.60 -16.03
N ASP A 591 -5.12 19.50 -15.03
CA ASP A 591 -4.15 18.40 -14.88
C ASP A 591 -4.85 17.07 -14.55
N TYR A 592 -6.06 17.15 -13.99
CA TYR A 592 -6.89 16.03 -13.57
C TYR A 592 -8.21 15.97 -14.32
N ASP A 593 -8.23 16.39 -15.60
CA ASP A 593 -9.44 16.35 -16.44
C ASP A 593 -9.98 14.93 -16.70
N TRP A 594 -9.26 13.89 -16.28
CA TRP A 594 -9.75 12.51 -16.24
C TRP A 594 -10.75 12.25 -15.11
N ALA A 595 -10.79 13.10 -14.09
CA ALA A 595 -11.69 12.95 -12.95
C ALA A 595 -13.11 13.43 -13.31
N HIS A 596 -14.12 12.71 -12.85
CA HIS A 596 -15.53 13.05 -13.07
C HIS A 596 -15.89 14.37 -12.40
N LEU A 597 -15.27 14.68 -11.26
CA LEU A 597 -15.42 15.97 -10.59
C LEU A 597 -14.95 17.12 -11.49
N ALA A 598 -13.89 16.93 -12.28
CA ALA A 598 -13.47 17.95 -13.25
C ALA A 598 -14.54 18.17 -14.34
N MET A 599 -15.21 17.11 -14.80
CA MET A 599 -16.34 17.21 -15.74
C MET A 599 -17.52 17.98 -15.15
N ALA A 600 -17.79 17.86 -13.85
CA ALA A 600 -18.85 18.60 -13.19
C ALA A 600 -18.56 20.12 -13.12
N TYR A 601 -17.31 20.51 -12.81
CA TYR A 601 -16.92 21.92 -12.69
C TYR A 601 -16.61 22.59 -14.03
N TRP A 602 -16.00 21.87 -14.98
CA TRP A 602 -15.55 22.43 -16.27
C TRP A 602 -15.98 21.57 -17.48
N PRO A 603 -17.29 21.32 -17.68
CA PRO A 603 -17.77 20.38 -18.70
C PRO A 603 -17.30 20.72 -20.11
N SER A 604 -17.33 22.00 -20.50
CA SER A 604 -16.91 22.43 -21.84
C SER A 604 -15.43 22.15 -22.10
N ARG A 605 -14.57 22.39 -21.11
CA ARG A 605 -13.12 22.13 -21.20
C ARG A 605 -12.85 20.64 -21.37
N VAL A 606 -13.46 19.82 -20.51
CA VAL A 606 -13.24 18.38 -20.49
C VAL A 606 -13.76 17.73 -21.78
N ARG A 607 -14.97 18.09 -22.22
CA ARG A 607 -15.56 17.60 -23.48
C ARG A 607 -14.71 17.94 -24.70
N GLU A 608 -14.16 19.15 -24.76
CA GLU A 608 -13.27 19.54 -25.87
C GLU A 608 -11.99 18.70 -25.89
N LYS A 609 -11.39 18.41 -24.73
CA LYS A 609 -10.23 17.52 -24.65
C LYS A 609 -10.57 16.07 -25.05
N CYS A 610 -11.77 15.58 -24.72
CA CYS A 610 -12.21 14.23 -25.09
C CYS A 610 -12.21 13.99 -26.62
N ARG A 611 -12.36 15.05 -27.43
CA ARG A 611 -12.29 14.93 -28.90
C ARG A 611 -10.92 14.49 -29.41
N THR A 612 -9.86 14.78 -28.68
CA THR A 612 -8.46 14.54 -29.12
C THR A 612 -7.68 13.61 -28.20
N ASP A 613 -8.16 13.37 -26.97
CA ASP A 613 -7.57 12.43 -26.01
C ASP A 613 -8.52 11.24 -25.78
N LYS A 614 -8.15 10.08 -26.35
CA LYS A 614 -8.92 8.84 -26.24
C LYS A 614 -9.05 8.35 -24.80
N SER A 615 -8.00 8.54 -23.99
CA SER A 615 -8.04 8.16 -22.59
C SER A 615 -9.06 9.01 -21.84
N LEU A 616 -9.12 10.33 -22.07
CA LEU A 616 -10.16 11.17 -21.47
C LEU A 616 -11.57 10.82 -21.98
N ALA A 617 -11.72 10.54 -23.27
CA ALA A 617 -13.01 10.11 -23.83
C ALA A 617 -13.55 8.86 -23.12
N ILE A 618 -12.71 7.83 -22.94
CA ILE A 618 -13.07 6.60 -22.22
C ILE A 618 -13.37 6.88 -20.74
N ALA A 619 -12.59 7.75 -20.09
CA ALA A 619 -12.80 8.10 -18.68
C ALA A 619 -14.22 8.63 -18.40
N HIS A 620 -14.80 9.34 -19.38
CA HIS A 620 -16.09 10.03 -19.25
C HIS A 620 -17.23 9.35 -20.01
N GLY A 621 -16.99 8.21 -20.68
CA GLY A 621 -17.98 7.56 -21.54
C GLY A 621 -18.40 8.41 -22.74
N LEU A 622 -17.45 9.16 -23.32
CA LEU A 622 -17.63 10.09 -24.44
C LEU A 622 -16.80 9.68 -25.67
N GLU A 623 -16.59 8.37 -25.86
CA GLU A 623 -15.83 7.82 -26.99
C GLU A 623 -16.46 8.17 -28.36
N ASP A 624 -17.76 8.47 -28.38
CA ASP A 624 -18.48 8.96 -29.57
C ASP A 624 -18.01 10.35 -30.03
N LEU A 625 -17.45 11.15 -29.12
CA LEU A 625 -16.89 12.47 -29.44
C LEU A 625 -15.44 12.40 -29.93
N TYR A 626 -14.75 11.27 -29.76
CA TYR A 626 -13.34 11.14 -30.09
C TYR A 626 -13.11 11.08 -31.60
N GLU A 627 -12.27 11.97 -32.11
CA GLU A 627 -11.87 12.02 -33.52
C GLU A 627 -10.46 11.42 -33.66
N ASP A 628 -10.34 10.29 -34.36
CA ASP A 628 -9.03 9.68 -34.62
C ASP A 628 -8.09 10.67 -35.31
N ALA A 629 -6.89 10.85 -34.76
CA ALA A 629 -5.88 11.67 -35.39
C ALA A 629 -5.55 11.09 -36.79
N PRO A 630 -5.48 11.92 -37.85
CA PRO A 630 -5.19 11.43 -39.19
C PRO A 630 -3.84 10.71 -39.19
N ALA A 631 -3.82 9.48 -39.74
CA ALA A 631 -2.62 8.67 -39.82
C ALA A 631 -1.45 9.48 -40.40
N PRO A 632 -0.24 9.39 -39.82
CA PRO A 632 0.90 10.14 -40.33
C PRO A 632 1.12 9.76 -41.79
N LYS A 633 1.05 10.77 -42.69
CA LYS A 633 1.33 10.59 -44.11
C LYS A 633 2.72 9.98 -44.25
N THR A 634 2.79 8.71 -44.65
CA THR A 634 4.03 8.05 -45.03
C THR A 634 4.73 8.94 -46.06
N ARG A 635 5.92 9.45 -45.73
CA ARG A 635 6.79 10.11 -46.71
C ARG A 635 7.11 9.08 -47.79
N ALA A 636 6.39 9.15 -48.90
CA ALA A 636 6.74 8.41 -50.11
C ALA A 636 8.17 8.80 -50.49
N GLY A 637 9.06 7.80 -50.51
CA GLY A 637 10.44 7.97 -50.94
C GLY A 637 10.45 8.59 -52.33
N LYS A 638 11.13 9.74 -52.46
CA LYS A 638 11.61 10.23 -53.77
C LYS A 638 12.53 9.15 -54.33
N LYS A 639 12.01 8.29 -55.21
CA LYS A 639 12.83 7.61 -56.21
C LYS A 639 13.38 8.71 -57.12
N GLY A 640 14.68 8.92 -57.06
CA GLY A 640 15.39 9.69 -58.08
C GLY A 640 15.30 8.92 -59.39
N GLU A 641 14.58 9.47 -60.36
CA GLU A 641 14.85 9.21 -61.77
C GLU A 641 16.09 10.03 -62.13
N GLY A 642 17.22 9.34 -62.29
CA GLY A 642 18.41 9.85 -62.93
C GLY A 642 18.58 9.11 -64.25
N SER A 643 18.28 9.83 -65.33
CA SER A 643 18.67 9.51 -66.70
C SER A 643 20.17 9.61 -66.90
#